data_AF-A0A672NUK5-F1
#
_entry.id   AF-A0A672NUK5-F1
#
_cell.length_a   1.000
_cell.length_b   1.000
_cell.length_c   1.000
_cell.angle_alpha   90.00
_cell.angle_beta   90.00
_cell.angle_gamma   90.00
#
_symmetry.space_group_name_H-M   'P 1'
#
loop_
_entity.id
_entity.type
_entity.pdbx_description
1 polymer ?
#
loop_
_entity_poly.entity_id
_entity_poly.type
_entity_poly.pdbx_seq_one_letter_code
_entity_poly.pdbx_strand_id
1 'polypeptide(L)'
;LLFSYIRITYYKTSVHKGLLTVCIYTVCFLDTSDCICIVYMHINAFTRKKLVECKESLWFSLLHAIFNSAFLLLYLRVCFAACDEWTVLLNLNLHRDVNRFGHTAVVSNGSMYVFGGFSGVILNDVLVYKPANCEAFLEVGLCQSSGPGVRCVWIEERCVPWDSSHANDSVPASFCPARTYSADTQCKQFSDCVSCTANTNDCQWCEDKTCISSSSNCTSVKNFTKCSVRSEQICSKLVNCRSCLLNINCQWEPQQQECHALPAHLCGEGWSQVGDACLRLNASKESYDNAQHYCKNLDGNIASLTSARQVDFILDELQKYQLQEKKLTPWVGLRKINVSYWGWEDMSPFTDSTLQWLPGEPSDSGFCAYLERAEVAGLKAKPCTANTEGLICEKPVVSPNLGVLPCKIPCALRNSCANCTSQAMECMWCGSTKRCVDSNAYVISFPYGQCLEWQTGDCGAQNCSGHRTCGQCLEHPDCGWCGDPTDTGQGQCIEGSYRGPMRSLSRHSRERVLDTSICSREKGYDWAYITCPACQCNGHSTCVNGSVCEQCKNLTTGPQCQICLPGYYGDPTNGGKCQACRCNNHTNMCHSSSGKCYCSTKGVKGDQCQLCDSENRYLGNPLRGTCYYNLLIDYQFTFSLLQEDDQHYRAINFMATPEETNKNLDMSINASNNFNLNITWSIGSTAGTISGEEFPIVSKTNIKEYRDSFSSDTFSFLANPNITFHVYVSNFSWPIKIQISFSQHSSIMDLVQFFVTFFSCFLSLLLVAAVVWKVKQTCWASRRREQLMREHQQMASRPFASVTVALETPEEEEELLQGQVEAGPLAVEPCSGNCAAVQTLLMSLPRSSSGAPPPGQCGENSQFNIHITS
;
A
#
# COMPACT_ATOMS: atom_id res chain seq x y z
N LEU A 1 1.14 -25.81 21.70
CA LEU A 1 2.17 -25.93 20.65
C LEU A 1 3.18 -24.82 20.92
N LEU A 2 4.35 -25.18 21.45
CA LEU A 2 5.43 -24.25 21.80
C LEU A 2 5.84 -23.46 20.55
N PHE A 3 5.69 -22.14 20.57
CA PHE A 3 5.99 -21.27 19.42
C PHE A 3 7.48 -20.92 19.41
N SER A 4 8.18 -21.33 18.34
CA SER A 4 9.58 -21.02 18.07
C SER A 4 9.77 -19.54 17.71
N TYR A 5 10.83 -18.91 18.22
CA TYR A 5 11.33 -17.62 17.69
C TYR A 5 11.91 -17.84 16.28
N ILE A 6 11.27 -17.29 15.25
CA ILE A 6 11.88 -17.14 13.92
C ILE A 6 12.53 -15.77 13.87
N ARG A 7 13.87 -15.71 13.94
CA ARG A 7 14.61 -14.45 13.70
C ARG A 7 15.00 -14.39 12.23
N ILE A 8 14.28 -13.59 11.44
CA ILE A 8 14.63 -13.31 10.04
C ILE A 8 15.68 -12.20 10.05
N THR A 9 16.93 -12.50 9.69
CA THR A 9 17.98 -11.48 9.53
C THR A 9 18.14 -11.13 8.05
N TYR A 10 17.74 -9.92 7.67
CA TYR A 10 17.94 -9.41 6.31
C TYR A 10 19.36 -8.85 6.18
N TYR A 11 20.20 -9.48 5.36
CA TYR A 11 21.43 -8.84 4.88
C TYR A 11 21.15 -8.18 3.52
N LYS A 12 21.02 -6.84 3.52
CA LYS A 12 20.89 -6.04 2.31
C LYS A 12 22.29 -5.59 1.86
N THR A 13 22.99 -6.39 1.08
CA THR A 13 24.21 -5.93 0.41
C THR A 13 23.84 -5.14 -0.84
N SER A 14 24.03 -3.82 -0.79
CA SER A 14 23.90 -2.93 -1.94
C SER A 14 25.14 -3.06 -2.81
N VAL A 15 25.03 -3.73 -3.96
CA VAL A 15 25.99 -3.55 -5.06
C VAL A 15 25.27 -2.75 -6.13
N HIS A 16 25.79 -1.56 -6.42
CA HIS A 16 25.14 -0.59 -7.30
C HIS A 16 24.81 -1.21 -8.68
N LYS A 17 23.52 -1.11 -9.05
CA LYS A 17 22.89 -1.48 -10.35
C LYS A 17 22.50 -2.95 -10.57
N GLY A 18 22.18 -3.71 -9.51
CA GLY A 18 21.38 -4.92 -9.61
C GLY A 18 21.09 -5.50 -8.23
N LEU A 19 19.83 -5.54 -7.79
CA LEU A 19 19.47 -6.13 -6.51
C LEU A 19 19.57 -7.66 -6.59
N LEU A 20 20.64 -8.24 -6.05
CA LEU A 20 20.68 -9.63 -5.63
C LEU A 20 20.08 -9.72 -4.22
N THR A 21 18.89 -10.29 -4.07
CA THR A 21 18.33 -10.59 -2.74
C THR A 21 18.65 -12.04 -2.39
N VAL A 22 19.71 -12.23 -1.62
CA VAL A 22 19.97 -13.52 -0.98
C VAL A 22 19.15 -13.57 0.30
N CYS A 23 18.12 -14.40 0.33
CA CYS A 23 17.36 -14.66 1.55
C CYS A 23 18.07 -15.78 2.31
N ILE A 24 18.77 -15.44 3.39
CA ILE A 24 19.31 -16.47 4.28
C ILE A 24 18.22 -16.79 5.31
N TYR A 25 17.56 -17.95 5.18
CA TYR A 25 16.59 -18.40 6.16
C TYR A 25 17.30 -19.20 7.23
N THR A 26 17.24 -18.71 8.47
CA THR A 26 17.72 -19.47 9.63
C THR A 26 16.51 -19.94 10.42
N VAL A 27 16.23 -21.24 10.40
CA VAL A 27 15.17 -21.82 11.24
C VAL A 27 15.81 -22.33 12.50
N CYS A 28 15.41 -21.77 13.64
CA CYS A 28 15.95 -22.08 14.95
C CYS A 28 14.94 -22.77 15.85
N PHE A 29 15.37 -23.86 16.49
CA PHE A 29 14.59 -24.57 17.50
C PHE A 29 15.34 -24.49 18.84
N LEU A 30 14.63 -24.01 19.86
CA LEU A 30 15.09 -23.93 21.25
C LEU A 30 14.64 -25.21 21.97
N ASP A 31 15.58 -26.00 22.46
CA ASP A 31 15.33 -26.96 23.55
C ASP A 31 16.07 -26.46 24.80
N THR A 32 15.66 -26.88 25.99
CA THR A 32 15.95 -26.23 27.29
C THR A 32 17.43 -26.19 27.72
N SER A 33 18.37 -26.58 26.86
CA SER A 33 19.82 -26.57 27.11
C SER A 33 20.69 -26.16 25.91
N ASP A 34 20.28 -26.38 24.65
CA ASP A 34 21.05 -26.06 23.43
C ASP A 34 20.14 -25.63 22.26
N CYS A 35 20.67 -24.82 21.32
CA CYS A 35 19.94 -24.36 20.12
C CYS A 35 20.52 -24.98 18.84
N ILE A 36 19.71 -25.58 17.98
CA ILE A 36 20.14 -26.06 16.66
C ILE A 36 19.40 -25.28 15.57
N CYS A 37 20.14 -24.72 14.61
CA CYS A 37 19.53 -24.01 13.49
C CYS A 37 20.08 -24.41 12.14
N ILE A 38 19.19 -24.61 11.18
CA ILE A 38 19.61 -24.79 9.80
C ILE A 38 19.65 -23.43 9.15
N VAL A 39 20.83 -23.05 8.64
CA VAL A 39 21.01 -21.83 7.86
C VAL A 39 20.94 -22.21 6.40
N TYR A 40 19.84 -21.83 5.75
CA TYR A 40 19.65 -21.98 4.32
C TYR A 40 20.03 -20.70 3.62
N MET A 41 20.87 -20.80 2.59
CA MET A 41 21.03 -19.72 1.63
C MET A 41 19.98 -19.94 0.53
N HIS A 42 18.84 -19.27 0.63
CA HIS A 42 17.89 -19.19 -0.45
C HIS A 42 18.38 -18.09 -1.39
N ILE A 43 19.04 -18.49 -2.46
CA ILE A 43 19.10 -17.61 -3.62
C ILE A 43 17.68 -17.64 -4.17
N ASN A 44 16.89 -16.59 -3.91
CA ASN A 44 15.75 -16.31 -4.75
C ASN A 44 16.33 -16.09 -6.14
N ALA A 45 16.42 -17.15 -6.95
CA ALA A 45 16.33 -16.95 -8.36
C ALA A 45 14.99 -16.26 -8.55
N PHE A 46 15.02 -14.99 -8.94
CA PHE A 46 13.90 -14.40 -9.65
C PHE A 46 13.35 -15.48 -10.59
N THR A 47 12.03 -15.69 -10.59
CA THR A 47 11.39 -16.44 -11.66
C THR A 47 11.98 -15.95 -12.99
N ARG A 48 12.21 -16.87 -13.93
CA ARG A 48 12.91 -16.64 -15.22
C ARG A 48 12.50 -15.33 -15.92
N LYS A 49 11.28 -14.83 -15.67
CA LYS A 49 10.75 -13.53 -16.09
C LYS A 49 11.68 -12.31 -15.92
N LYS A 50 12.60 -12.26 -14.94
CA LYS A 50 13.45 -11.07 -14.71
C LYS A 50 14.93 -11.21 -15.07
N LEU A 51 15.40 -12.39 -15.51
CA LEU A 51 16.82 -12.57 -15.88
C LEU A 51 17.13 -12.14 -17.33
N VAL A 52 16.11 -11.90 -18.15
CA VAL A 52 16.26 -11.63 -19.59
C VAL A 52 16.73 -10.19 -19.88
N GLU A 53 16.63 -9.26 -18.91
CA GLU A 53 17.01 -7.84 -19.09
C GLU A 53 18.50 -7.53 -18.85
N CYS A 54 19.30 -8.45 -18.30
CA CYS A 54 20.72 -8.21 -18.01
C CYS A 54 21.64 -8.98 -18.99
N LYS A 55 21.65 -8.59 -20.27
CA LYS A 55 22.42 -9.30 -21.32
C LYS A 55 23.81 -8.75 -21.63
N GLU A 56 24.29 -7.73 -20.92
CA GLU A 56 25.62 -7.15 -21.18
C GLU A 56 26.41 -6.89 -19.90
N SER A 57 27.29 -7.82 -19.50
CA SER A 57 28.55 -7.50 -18.82
C SER A 57 29.39 -8.75 -18.53
N LEU A 58 30.70 -8.55 -18.37
CA LEU A 58 31.72 -9.55 -17.98
C LEU A 58 31.41 -10.34 -16.68
N TRP A 59 30.34 -10.00 -15.97
CA TRP A 59 29.88 -10.70 -14.77
C TRP A 59 29.25 -12.07 -15.04
N PHE A 60 28.86 -12.37 -16.29
CA PHE A 60 28.27 -13.65 -16.66
C PHE A 60 29.20 -14.84 -16.36
N SER A 61 30.51 -14.69 -16.53
CA SER A 61 31.49 -15.74 -16.23
C SER A 61 31.69 -15.98 -14.73
N LEU A 62 31.55 -14.94 -13.89
CA LEU A 62 31.65 -15.06 -12.43
C LEU A 62 30.36 -15.65 -11.84
N LEU A 63 29.20 -15.24 -12.35
CA LEU A 63 27.89 -15.86 -12.03
C LEU A 63 27.83 -17.31 -12.49
N HIS A 64 28.33 -17.64 -13.69
CA HIS A 64 28.40 -19.02 -14.19
C HIS A 64 29.38 -19.87 -13.37
N ALA A 65 30.45 -19.29 -12.82
CA ALA A 65 31.36 -19.98 -11.89
C ALA A 65 30.69 -20.23 -10.53
N ILE A 66 29.90 -19.28 -10.00
CA ILE A 66 29.11 -19.44 -8.76
C ILE A 66 27.97 -20.46 -8.96
N PHE A 67 27.29 -20.45 -10.12
CA PHE A 67 26.24 -21.42 -10.46
C PHE A 67 26.77 -22.84 -10.68
N ASN A 68 27.97 -23.00 -11.27
CA ASN A 68 28.59 -24.32 -11.44
C ASN A 68 29.21 -24.89 -10.15
N SER A 69 29.47 -24.05 -9.14
CA SER A 69 30.02 -24.48 -7.84
C SER A 69 28.99 -24.54 -6.72
N ALA A 70 27.79 -23.97 -6.91
CA ALA A 70 26.67 -24.08 -5.98
C ALA A 70 25.89 -25.38 -6.19
N PHE A 71 26.54 -26.52 -5.95
CA PHE A 71 25.81 -27.68 -5.46
C PHE A 71 25.26 -27.33 -4.07
N LEU A 72 23.98 -27.61 -3.83
CA LEU A 72 23.27 -27.28 -2.59
C LEU A 72 23.94 -27.99 -1.39
N LEU A 73 24.90 -27.34 -0.74
CA LEU A 73 25.51 -27.82 0.50
C LEU A 73 24.59 -27.39 1.66
N LEU A 74 23.92 -28.34 2.30
CA LEU A 74 23.31 -28.16 3.62
C LEU A 74 24.42 -27.75 4.61
N TYR A 75 24.39 -26.51 5.11
CA TYR A 75 25.23 -26.09 6.24
C TYR A 75 24.36 -26.08 7.51
N LEU A 76 24.52 -27.08 8.38
CA LEU A 76 23.94 -27.02 9.72
C LEU A 76 24.75 -26.04 10.58
N ARG A 77 24.06 -25.19 11.35
CA ARG A 77 24.67 -24.37 12.42
C ARG A 77 24.08 -24.73 13.79
N VAL A 78 24.86 -24.56 14.84
CA VAL A 78 24.44 -24.79 16.23
C VAL A 78 24.73 -23.54 17.04
N CYS A 79 23.77 -23.08 17.85
CA CYS A 79 23.93 -22.01 18.84
C CYS A 79 24.03 -22.59 20.24
N PHE A 80 24.95 -22.02 21.00
CA PHE A 80 25.21 -22.45 22.36
C PHE A 80 24.61 -21.45 23.36
N ALA A 81 23.58 -21.87 24.10
CA ALA A 81 22.77 -21.00 24.96
C ALA A 81 23.54 -20.40 26.16
N ALA A 82 24.69 -20.99 26.54
CA ALA A 82 25.49 -20.48 27.65
C ALA A 82 26.60 -19.49 27.24
N CYS A 83 26.89 -19.33 25.93
CA CYS A 83 27.83 -18.29 25.43
C CYS A 83 27.20 -17.31 24.42
N ASP A 84 25.93 -17.46 24.03
CA ASP A 84 25.25 -16.63 23.01
C ASP A 84 25.97 -16.55 21.64
N GLU A 85 26.65 -17.63 21.20
CA GLU A 85 27.46 -17.68 19.96
C GLU A 85 27.10 -18.85 19.01
N TRP A 86 27.35 -18.69 17.70
CA TRP A 86 27.00 -19.63 16.61
C TRP A 86 28.21 -20.35 16.01
N THR A 87 28.11 -21.65 15.77
CA THR A 87 29.15 -22.47 15.09
C THR A 87 28.60 -23.27 13.90
N VAL A 88 29.43 -23.54 12.88
CA VAL A 88 29.05 -24.30 11.65
C VAL A 88 29.53 -25.75 11.76
N LEU A 89 28.66 -26.72 11.44
CA LEU A 89 29.02 -28.14 11.36
C LEU A 89 29.58 -28.49 9.97
N LEU A 90 30.78 -29.08 9.92
CA LEU A 90 31.46 -29.49 8.69
C LEU A 90 31.20 -30.98 8.37
N ASN A 91 30.73 -31.26 7.14
CA ASN A 91 30.66 -32.54 6.43
C ASN A 91 30.21 -33.79 7.22
N LEU A 92 28.92 -34.13 7.07
CA LEU A 92 28.40 -35.46 7.39
C LEU A 92 28.55 -36.36 6.16
N ASN A 93 29.27 -37.48 6.29
CA ASN A 93 29.31 -38.53 5.27
C ASN A 93 27.91 -39.13 5.07
N LEU A 94 27.13 -38.58 4.13
CA LEU A 94 25.73 -38.96 3.90
C LEU A 94 25.62 -40.08 2.86
N HIS A 95 24.81 -41.10 3.16
CA HIS A 95 24.76 -42.38 2.44
C HIS A 95 23.83 -42.39 1.19
N ARG A 96 23.14 -41.27 0.86
CA ARG A 96 22.18 -41.13 -0.26
C ARG A 96 22.12 -39.70 -0.82
N ASP A 97 21.58 -39.57 -2.03
CA ASP A 97 21.28 -38.29 -2.69
C ASP A 97 20.32 -37.45 -1.83
N VAL A 98 20.85 -36.39 -1.23
CA VAL A 98 20.17 -35.52 -0.24
C VAL A 98 19.58 -34.26 -0.88
N ASN A 99 19.68 -34.11 -2.20
CA ASN A 99 19.23 -32.95 -2.93
C ASN A 99 17.69 -32.80 -2.83
N ARG A 100 17.23 -31.78 -2.10
CA ARG A 100 15.81 -31.48 -1.87
C ARG A 100 15.50 -30.00 -2.07
N PHE A 101 14.58 -29.69 -2.97
CA PHE A 101 14.04 -28.34 -3.15
C PHE A 101 12.77 -28.14 -2.29
N GLY A 102 12.71 -27.06 -1.48
CA GLY A 102 11.52 -26.70 -0.71
C GLY A 102 11.14 -27.69 0.41
N HIS A 103 12.05 -27.95 1.35
CA HIS A 103 11.87 -28.88 2.48
C HIS A 103 11.66 -28.15 3.82
N THR A 104 11.18 -28.87 4.83
CA THR A 104 11.03 -28.38 6.22
C THR A 104 11.73 -29.32 7.20
N ALA A 105 12.11 -28.83 8.38
CA ALA A 105 12.73 -29.63 9.43
C ALA A 105 12.08 -29.37 10.80
N VAL A 106 11.95 -30.42 11.61
CA VAL A 106 11.41 -30.38 12.98
C VAL A 106 12.32 -31.17 13.90
N VAL A 107 12.59 -30.64 15.10
CA VAL A 107 13.31 -31.37 16.15
C VAL A 107 12.30 -32.04 17.10
N SER A 108 12.50 -33.32 17.37
CA SER A 108 11.70 -34.09 18.31
C SER A 108 12.57 -35.15 18.98
N ASN A 109 12.52 -35.23 20.31
CA ASN A 109 13.28 -36.21 21.11
C ASN A 109 14.79 -36.19 20.80
N GLY A 110 15.39 -35.00 20.82
CA GLY A 110 16.80 -34.77 20.51
C GLY A 110 17.22 -35.09 19.06
N SER A 111 16.31 -35.51 18.18
CA SER A 111 16.58 -35.82 16.77
C SER A 111 15.88 -34.83 15.86
N MET A 112 16.54 -34.44 14.77
CA MET A 112 15.98 -33.59 13.73
C MET A 112 15.43 -34.45 12.60
N TYR A 113 14.20 -34.19 12.19
CA TYR A 113 13.52 -34.85 11.09
C TYR A 113 13.29 -33.83 9.98
N VAL A 114 13.75 -34.14 8.76
CA VAL A 114 13.59 -33.30 7.58
C VAL A 114 12.61 -33.98 6.63
N PHE A 115 11.55 -33.24 6.28
CA PHE A 115 10.44 -33.68 5.45
C PHE A 115 10.32 -32.79 4.22
N GLY A 116 9.69 -33.30 3.16
CA GLY A 116 9.50 -32.55 1.92
C GLY A 116 10.75 -32.59 1.03
N GLY A 117 10.75 -31.77 -0.02
CA GLY A 117 11.67 -31.94 -1.14
C GLY A 117 10.96 -32.54 -2.35
N PHE A 118 11.25 -31.98 -3.52
CA PHE A 118 10.82 -32.56 -4.79
C PHE A 118 11.98 -32.55 -5.78
N SER A 119 12.02 -33.54 -6.66
CA SER A 119 12.98 -33.63 -7.76
C SER A 119 12.26 -33.57 -9.12
N GLY A 120 11.27 -32.68 -9.20
CA GLY A 120 10.23 -32.70 -10.25
C GLY A 120 9.01 -33.56 -9.97
N VAL A 121 9.01 -34.28 -8.84
CA VAL A 121 7.84 -34.96 -8.24
C VAL A 121 8.02 -34.94 -6.72
N ILE A 122 6.92 -34.86 -5.96
CA ILE A 122 6.89 -34.90 -4.50
C ILE A 122 7.61 -36.17 -3.99
N LEU A 123 8.62 -36.01 -3.15
CA LEU A 123 9.28 -37.13 -2.49
C LEU A 123 8.45 -37.60 -1.29
N ASN A 124 8.34 -38.92 -1.12
CA ASN A 124 7.58 -39.55 -0.03
C ASN A 124 8.52 -40.26 0.95
N ASP A 125 9.54 -39.55 1.42
CA ASP A 125 10.56 -40.04 2.34
C ASP A 125 10.96 -38.96 3.37
N VAL A 126 11.67 -39.37 4.43
CA VAL A 126 12.04 -38.52 5.57
C VAL A 126 13.54 -38.72 5.86
N LEU A 127 14.29 -37.64 6.00
CA LEU A 127 15.67 -37.69 6.48
C LEU A 127 15.69 -37.45 7.99
N VAL A 128 16.52 -38.20 8.72
CA VAL A 128 16.65 -38.05 10.17
C VAL A 128 18.11 -37.78 10.51
N TYR A 129 18.35 -36.67 11.20
CA TYR A 129 19.65 -36.31 11.78
C TYR A 129 19.59 -36.51 13.30
N LYS A 130 20.54 -37.28 13.85
CA LYS A 130 20.65 -37.55 15.28
C LYS A 130 22.00 -37.01 15.78
N PRO A 131 22.03 -36.06 16.73
CA PRO A 131 23.27 -35.61 17.35
C PRO A 131 23.89 -36.72 18.22
N ALA A 132 25.17 -36.58 18.55
CA ALA A 132 25.89 -37.53 19.41
C ALA A 132 25.37 -37.48 20.86
N ASN A 133 25.34 -38.61 21.58
CA ASN A 133 24.97 -38.64 23.01
C ASN A 133 26.24 -38.54 23.88
N CYS A 134 26.22 -37.77 24.97
CA CYS A 134 27.32 -37.67 25.93
C CYS A 134 27.76 -39.01 26.51
N GLU A 135 26.81 -39.92 26.71
CA GLU A 135 27.09 -41.28 27.20
C GLU A 135 27.96 -42.11 26.23
N ALA A 136 28.13 -41.66 24.97
CA ALA A 136 29.00 -42.30 24.01
C ALA A 136 30.49 -42.02 24.26
N PHE A 137 30.83 -40.99 25.06
CA PHE A 137 32.22 -40.66 25.39
C PHE A 137 32.64 -41.34 26.69
N LEU A 138 33.55 -42.31 26.59
CA LEU A 138 34.07 -43.09 27.73
C LEU A 138 35.39 -42.54 28.28
N GLU A 139 35.93 -41.48 27.67
CA GLU A 139 37.18 -40.86 28.09
C GLU A 139 36.96 -39.39 28.45
N VAL A 140 37.64 -38.96 29.53
CA VAL A 140 37.57 -37.59 30.06
C VAL A 140 37.90 -36.57 28.97
N GLY A 141 38.96 -36.81 28.19
CA GLY A 141 39.40 -35.89 27.13
C GLY A 141 38.36 -35.71 26.03
N LEU A 142 37.75 -36.80 25.55
CA LEU A 142 36.72 -36.79 24.50
C LEU A 142 35.39 -36.20 25.00
N CYS A 143 35.05 -36.44 26.26
CA CYS A 143 33.87 -35.87 26.90
C CYS A 143 34.00 -34.34 27.05
N GLN A 144 35.16 -33.86 27.49
CA GLN A 144 35.44 -32.44 27.68
C GLN A 144 35.68 -31.70 26.36
N SER A 145 36.11 -32.41 25.31
CA SER A 145 36.26 -31.88 23.95
C SER A 145 35.05 -32.18 23.05
N SER A 146 33.88 -32.49 23.61
CA SER A 146 32.71 -32.80 22.81
C SER A 146 32.41 -31.64 21.86
N GLY A 147 32.31 -31.95 20.55
CA GLY A 147 32.24 -30.94 19.49
C GLY A 147 30.94 -30.13 19.50
N PRO A 148 30.81 -29.13 18.59
CA PRO A 148 29.62 -28.29 18.52
C PRO A 148 28.36 -29.13 18.28
N GLY A 149 27.29 -28.92 19.06
CA GLY A 149 26.04 -29.69 18.96
C GLY A 149 25.58 -30.33 20.26
N VAL A 150 26.49 -30.75 21.14
CA VAL A 150 26.19 -31.39 22.44
C VAL A 150 27.34 -31.13 23.43
N ARG A 151 27.03 -30.54 24.60
CA ARG A 151 28.01 -30.33 25.68
C ARG A 151 27.93 -31.41 26.74
N CYS A 152 29.07 -32.00 27.04
CA CYS A 152 29.18 -33.04 28.05
C CYS A 152 30.10 -32.64 29.20
N VAL A 153 29.79 -33.12 30.40
CA VAL A 153 30.59 -32.97 31.61
C VAL A 153 30.95 -34.35 32.11
N TRP A 154 32.19 -34.50 32.55
CA TRP A 154 32.64 -35.72 33.20
C TRP A 154 32.33 -35.65 34.70
N ILE A 155 31.41 -36.49 35.18
CA ILE A 155 31.00 -36.57 36.58
C ILE A 155 31.03 -38.04 37.00
N GLU A 156 31.70 -38.35 38.12
CA GLU A 156 31.68 -39.68 38.73
C GLU A 156 31.95 -40.84 37.73
N GLU A 157 33.00 -40.71 36.91
CA GLU A 157 33.40 -41.67 35.87
C GLU A 157 32.42 -41.86 34.71
N ARG A 158 31.49 -40.92 34.51
CA ARG A 158 30.55 -40.94 33.39
C ARG A 158 30.50 -39.59 32.70
N CYS A 159 30.35 -39.62 31.39
CA CYS A 159 30.12 -38.43 30.60
C CYS A 159 28.62 -38.16 30.50
N VAL A 160 28.16 -37.07 31.10
CA VAL A 160 26.74 -36.70 31.17
C VAL A 160 26.49 -35.35 30.48
N PRO A 161 25.26 -35.08 30.00
CA PRO A 161 24.90 -33.77 29.44
C PRO A 161 25.05 -32.64 30.46
N TRP A 162 25.47 -31.46 30.01
CA TRP A 162 25.57 -30.27 30.86
C TRP A 162 24.18 -29.67 31.15
N ASP A 163 23.87 -29.37 32.43
CA ASP A 163 22.64 -28.70 32.88
C ASP A 163 22.93 -27.58 33.91
N SER A 164 22.07 -26.56 33.92
CA SER A 164 22.05 -25.36 34.77
C SER A 164 22.01 -25.63 36.28
N SER A 165 21.54 -26.81 36.69
CA SER A 165 21.47 -27.26 38.08
C SER A 165 22.83 -27.51 38.74
N HIS A 166 23.91 -27.57 37.94
CA HIS A 166 25.29 -27.80 38.42
C HIS A 166 26.12 -26.51 38.58
N ALA A 167 25.50 -25.33 38.46
CA ALA A 167 26.19 -24.04 38.41
C ALA A 167 26.79 -23.53 39.74
N ASN A 168 26.55 -24.20 40.87
CA ASN A 168 26.97 -23.68 42.18
C ASN A 168 28.43 -23.99 42.56
N ASP A 169 29.17 -24.82 41.82
CA ASP A 169 30.55 -25.17 42.20
C ASP A 169 31.55 -25.41 41.03
N SER A 170 31.32 -24.81 39.86
CA SER A 170 32.34 -24.86 38.80
C SER A 170 32.48 -23.57 38.01
N VAL A 171 33.72 -23.07 38.00
CA VAL A 171 34.35 -22.02 37.18
C VAL A 171 33.55 -21.67 35.90
N PRO A 172 33.31 -20.37 35.59
CA PRO A 172 32.72 -19.97 34.32
C PRO A 172 33.55 -20.60 33.19
N ALA A 173 32.89 -21.30 32.27
CA ALA A 173 33.55 -22.07 31.23
C ALA A 173 34.68 -21.25 30.60
N SER A 174 35.92 -21.75 30.66
CA SER A 174 37.15 -21.10 30.18
C SER A 174 37.17 -20.78 28.67
N PHE A 175 36.05 -21.00 27.99
CA PHE A 175 35.85 -20.88 26.56
C PHE A 175 34.85 -19.77 26.16
N CYS A 176 34.01 -19.25 27.08
CA CYS A 176 33.19 -18.07 26.73
C CYS A 176 34.05 -16.79 26.87
N PRO A 177 33.93 -15.81 25.96
CA PRO A 177 34.65 -14.54 26.07
C PRO A 177 34.29 -13.81 27.38
N ALA A 178 35.27 -13.18 28.02
CA ALA A 178 35.07 -12.50 29.31
C ALA A 178 34.01 -11.38 29.20
N ARG A 179 33.05 -11.35 30.14
CA ARG A 179 32.00 -10.31 30.21
C ARG A 179 32.64 -8.94 30.46
N THR A 180 32.81 -8.16 29.40
CA THR A 180 33.15 -6.74 29.48
C THR A 180 31.91 -5.90 29.15
N TYR A 181 31.64 -4.86 29.96
CA TYR A 181 30.68 -3.75 29.79
C TYR A 181 29.32 -3.82 30.55
N SER A 182 28.79 -2.63 30.82
CA SER A 182 27.77 -2.29 31.83
C SER A 182 26.35 -2.78 31.50
N ALA A 183 25.75 -3.52 32.45
CA ALA A 183 24.40 -4.14 32.36
C ALA A 183 23.27 -3.17 31.94
N ASP A 184 23.44 -1.87 32.21
CA ASP A 184 22.40 -0.87 32.01
C ASP A 184 22.17 -0.48 30.53
N THR A 185 23.11 -0.79 29.62
CA THR A 185 22.97 -0.50 28.18
C THR A 185 22.28 -1.62 27.39
N GLN A 186 22.33 -2.86 27.88
CA GLN A 186 21.68 -4.01 27.23
C GLN A 186 20.20 -4.13 27.59
N CYS A 187 19.82 -3.87 28.84
CA CYS A 187 18.40 -3.89 29.24
C CYS A 187 17.57 -2.84 28.50
N LYS A 188 18.14 -1.65 28.25
CA LYS A 188 17.49 -0.56 27.51
C LYS A 188 17.17 -0.88 26.04
N GLN A 189 17.66 -2.00 25.51
CA GLN A 189 17.33 -2.46 24.15
C GLN A 189 15.96 -3.15 24.06
N PHE A 190 15.40 -3.60 25.19
CA PHE A 190 14.10 -4.26 25.22
C PHE A 190 12.97 -3.26 25.48
N SER A 191 11.97 -3.25 24.60
CA SER A 191 10.87 -2.27 24.59
C SER A 191 9.54 -2.80 25.14
N ASP A 192 9.49 -4.07 25.56
CA ASP A 192 8.28 -4.70 26.09
C ASP A 192 8.55 -5.55 27.34
N CYS A 193 7.53 -5.65 28.20
CA CYS A 193 7.59 -6.32 29.50
C CYS A 193 8.01 -7.79 29.41
N VAL A 194 7.64 -8.51 28.34
CA VAL A 194 7.95 -9.94 28.20
C VAL A 194 9.41 -10.14 27.78
N SER A 195 9.87 -9.44 26.74
CA SER A 195 11.27 -9.52 26.29
C SER A 195 12.26 -9.03 27.35
N CYS A 196 11.87 -8.01 28.12
CA CYS A 196 12.68 -7.47 29.21
C CYS A 196 12.87 -8.47 30.35
N THR A 197 11.87 -9.30 30.66
CA THR A 197 11.87 -10.18 31.85
C THR A 197 12.22 -11.64 31.55
N ALA A 198 12.46 -12.00 30.27
CA ALA A 198 12.75 -13.37 29.83
C ALA A 198 14.22 -13.62 29.41
N ASN A 199 15.14 -12.71 29.70
CA ASN A 199 16.56 -12.79 29.30
C ASN A 199 17.52 -13.04 30.48
N THR A 200 18.79 -13.35 30.18
CA THR A 200 19.87 -13.65 31.15
C THR A 200 20.69 -12.41 31.56
N ASN A 201 20.30 -11.20 31.13
CA ASN A 201 21.00 -9.95 31.40
C ASN A 201 20.56 -9.27 32.71
N ASP A 202 19.88 -10.00 33.59
CA ASP A 202 19.38 -9.54 34.89
C ASP A 202 18.56 -8.23 34.80
N CYS A 203 17.65 -8.14 33.82
CA CYS A 203 16.80 -6.98 33.58
C CYS A 203 15.44 -7.06 34.31
N GLN A 204 14.81 -5.91 34.58
CA GLN A 204 13.47 -5.80 35.17
C GLN A 204 12.63 -4.70 34.50
N TRP A 205 11.30 -4.86 34.53
CA TRP A 205 10.35 -3.92 33.93
C TRP A 205 9.72 -3.00 34.99
N CYS A 206 9.81 -1.68 34.79
CA CYS A 206 9.30 -0.67 35.73
C CYS A 206 7.95 -0.04 35.29
N GLU A 207 7.22 0.58 36.23
CA GLU A 207 5.92 1.24 35.98
C GLU A 207 5.97 2.39 34.96
N ASP A 208 7.14 3.01 34.77
CA ASP A 208 7.39 4.02 33.74
C ASP A 208 7.57 3.44 32.32
N LYS A 209 7.34 2.12 32.15
CA LYS A 209 7.49 1.34 30.91
C LYS A 209 8.92 1.26 30.40
N THR A 210 9.91 1.36 31.27
CA THR A 210 11.32 1.20 30.90
C THR A 210 11.88 -0.14 31.39
N CYS A 211 12.73 -0.75 30.56
CA CYS A 211 13.49 -1.94 30.92
C CYS A 211 14.87 -1.52 31.44
N ILE A 212 15.14 -1.81 32.71
CA ILE A 212 16.39 -1.40 33.38
C ILE A 212 17.05 -2.59 34.09
N SER A 213 18.31 -2.43 34.46
CA SER A 213 19.02 -3.43 35.26
C SER A 213 18.32 -3.66 36.61
N SER A 214 18.36 -4.91 37.09
CA SER A 214 17.91 -5.32 38.43
C SER A 214 18.63 -4.61 39.58
N SER A 215 19.76 -3.96 39.32
CA SER A 215 20.52 -3.14 40.27
C SER A 215 19.85 -1.81 40.64
N SER A 216 18.80 -1.40 39.92
CA SER A 216 18.11 -0.11 40.12
C SER A 216 16.78 -0.33 40.87
N ASN A 217 16.47 0.44 41.92
CA ASN A 217 15.23 0.23 42.69
C ASN A 217 14.00 0.86 41.99
N CYS A 218 13.06 0.04 41.50
CA CYS A 218 11.73 0.46 41.03
C CYS A 218 10.66 -0.56 41.46
N THR A 219 9.39 -0.14 41.50
CA THR A 219 8.23 -1.05 41.60
C THR A 219 8.17 -1.89 40.32
N SER A 220 8.59 -3.16 40.38
CA SER A 220 8.92 -3.93 39.18
C SER A 220 8.13 -5.22 38.98
N VAL A 221 7.89 -5.54 37.70
CA VAL A 221 7.51 -6.88 37.25
C VAL A 221 8.79 -7.64 36.94
N LYS A 222 9.13 -8.64 37.77
CA LYS A 222 10.30 -9.52 37.57
C LYS A 222 9.96 -10.83 36.85
N ASN A 223 8.67 -11.14 36.69
CA ASN A 223 8.21 -12.38 36.08
C ASN A 223 7.26 -12.05 34.93
N PHE A 224 7.56 -12.56 33.73
CA PHE A 224 6.80 -12.34 32.51
C PHE A 224 5.31 -12.70 32.65
N THR A 225 4.95 -13.60 33.57
CA THR A 225 3.55 -14.00 33.82
C THR A 225 2.68 -12.92 34.48
N LYS A 226 3.28 -11.86 35.04
CA LYS A 226 2.55 -10.75 35.70
C LYS A 226 2.40 -9.50 34.84
N CYS A 227 2.83 -9.52 33.57
CA CYS A 227 2.63 -8.41 32.64
C CYS A 227 1.13 -8.27 32.29
N SER A 228 0.54 -7.08 32.46
CA SER A 228 -0.87 -6.82 32.09
C SER A 228 -1.05 -6.79 30.58
N VAL A 229 -1.91 -7.68 30.06
CA VAL A 229 -2.15 -7.80 28.61
C VAL A 229 -3.21 -6.78 28.18
N ARG A 230 -2.81 -5.78 27.39
CA ARG A 230 -3.72 -4.79 26.79
C ARG A 230 -4.50 -5.39 25.61
N SER A 231 -5.74 -4.95 25.38
CA SER A 231 -6.55 -5.34 24.21
C SER A 231 -5.82 -5.10 22.88
N GLU A 232 -4.98 -4.06 22.80
CA GLU A 232 -4.08 -3.77 21.67
C GLU A 232 -3.13 -4.94 21.36
N GLN A 233 -2.62 -5.64 22.37
CA GLN A 233 -1.75 -6.81 22.23
C GLN A 233 -2.52 -8.10 21.92
N ILE A 234 -3.85 -8.10 22.08
CA ILE A 234 -4.73 -9.22 21.73
C ILE A 234 -5.20 -9.06 20.29
N CYS A 235 -5.69 -7.87 19.91
CA CYS A 235 -6.16 -7.58 18.57
C CYS A 235 -5.02 -7.66 17.54
N SER A 236 -3.84 -7.14 17.85
CA SER A 236 -2.65 -7.26 16.97
C SER A 236 -2.19 -8.70 16.72
N LYS A 237 -2.65 -9.68 17.51
CA LYS A 237 -2.38 -11.12 17.30
C LYS A 237 -3.45 -11.80 16.43
N LEU A 238 -4.58 -11.15 16.15
CA LEU A 238 -5.68 -11.70 15.35
C LEU A 238 -5.47 -11.35 13.87
N VAL A 239 -4.82 -12.26 13.15
CA VAL A 239 -4.37 -12.03 11.76
C VAL A 239 -5.44 -12.26 10.69
N ASN A 240 -6.70 -12.53 11.05
CA ASN A 240 -7.75 -12.74 10.07
C ASN A 240 -9.08 -12.10 10.48
N CYS A 241 -9.82 -11.59 9.48
CA CYS A 241 -11.10 -10.89 9.63
C CYS A 241 -12.08 -11.65 10.55
N ARG A 242 -12.18 -12.97 10.40
CA ARG A 242 -13.14 -13.76 11.17
C ARG A 242 -12.75 -13.86 12.64
N SER A 243 -11.48 -14.11 12.93
CA SER A 243 -10.96 -14.11 14.30
C SER A 243 -11.03 -12.72 14.93
N CYS A 244 -10.80 -11.67 14.16
CA CYS A 244 -10.91 -10.28 14.62
C CYS A 244 -12.37 -9.92 14.98
N LEU A 245 -13.33 -10.22 14.09
CA LEU A 245 -14.76 -9.97 14.32
C LEU A 245 -15.38 -10.82 15.43
N LEU A 246 -14.77 -11.93 15.80
CA LEU A 246 -15.20 -12.74 16.96
C LEU A 246 -14.82 -12.08 18.30
N ASN A 247 -13.90 -11.11 18.30
CA ASN A 247 -13.50 -10.38 19.49
C ASN A 247 -14.14 -8.99 19.51
N ILE A 248 -15.06 -8.77 20.45
CA ILE A 248 -15.85 -7.54 20.55
C ILE A 248 -15.04 -6.26 20.80
N ASN A 249 -13.78 -6.39 21.25
CA ASN A 249 -12.88 -5.27 21.51
C ASN A 249 -11.96 -4.94 20.33
N CYS A 250 -12.11 -5.63 19.20
CA CYS A 250 -11.26 -5.49 18.03
C CYS A 250 -12.04 -5.10 16.78
N GLN A 251 -11.42 -4.33 15.90
CA GLN A 251 -11.94 -3.94 14.61
C GLN A 251 -10.97 -4.35 13.51
N TRP A 252 -11.51 -4.97 12.46
CA TRP A 252 -10.74 -5.30 11.26
C TRP A 252 -10.66 -4.07 10.36
N GLU A 253 -9.44 -3.63 10.04
CA GLU A 253 -9.17 -2.57 9.07
C GLU A 253 -8.95 -3.21 7.68
N PRO A 254 -9.93 -3.15 6.76
CA PRO A 254 -9.85 -3.87 5.49
C PRO A 254 -8.73 -3.36 4.58
N GLN A 255 -8.33 -2.09 4.73
CA GLN A 255 -7.30 -1.45 3.91
C GLN A 255 -5.89 -1.89 4.30
N GLN A 256 -5.65 -2.16 5.59
CA GLN A 256 -4.35 -2.54 6.13
C GLN A 256 -4.25 -4.06 6.37
N GLN A 257 -5.37 -4.80 6.30
CA GLN A 257 -5.48 -6.21 6.68
C GLN A 257 -5.00 -6.49 8.11
N GLU A 258 -5.18 -5.51 8.99
CA GLU A 258 -4.77 -5.58 10.38
C GLU A 258 -6.00 -5.51 11.31
N CYS A 259 -5.86 -6.11 12.48
CA CYS A 259 -6.89 -6.10 13.51
C CYS A 259 -6.45 -5.16 14.63
N HIS A 260 -7.16 -4.04 14.79
CA HIS A 260 -6.85 -3.02 15.78
C HIS A 260 -7.79 -3.12 16.97
N ALA A 261 -7.35 -2.66 18.14
CA ALA A 261 -8.25 -2.48 19.27
C ALA A 261 -9.16 -1.27 19.01
N LEU A 262 -10.45 -1.41 19.33
CA LEU A 262 -11.38 -0.28 19.27
C LEU A 262 -10.94 0.83 20.25
N PRO A 263 -10.89 2.11 19.85
CA PRO A 263 -10.55 3.19 20.77
C PRO A 263 -11.60 3.31 21.88
N ALA A 264 -11.18 3.42 23.14
CA ALA A 264 -12.07 3.55 24.31
C ALA A 264 -12.92 4.84 24.36
N HIS A 265 -12.96 5.64 23.28
CA HIS A 265 -13.55 6.98 23.21
C HIS A 265 -14.71 7.12 22.20
N LEU A 266 -15.35 6.02 21.77
CA LEU A 266 -16.48 6.09 20.83
C LEU A 266 -17.76 6.73 21.41
N CYS A 267 -17.89 6.75 22.73
CA CYS A 267 -19.06 7.33 23.41
C CYS A 267 -18.89 8.80 23.84
N GLY A 268 -17.70 9.37 23.67
CA GLY A 268 -17.34 10.69 24.21
C GLY A 268 -17.07 10.68 25.71
N GLU A 269 -16.60 11.82 26.24
CA GLU A 269 -16.27 11.95 27.66
C GLU A 269 -17.52 11.86 28.57
N GLY A 270 -17.42 11.11 29.66
CA GLY A 270 -18.52 10.92 30.62
C GLY A 270 -19.60 9.90 30.22
N TRP A 271 -19.35 9.06 29.21
CA TRP A 271 -20.22 7.96 28.78
C TRP A 271 -19.50 6.62 28.81
N SER A 272 -20.19 5.56 29.20
CA SER A 272 -19.67 4.20 29.30
C SER A 272 -20.21 3.34 28.17
N GLN A 273 -19.33 2.74 27.38
CA GLN A 273 -19.73 1.85 26.29
C GLN A 273 -20.12 0.48 26.84
N VAL A 274 -21.35 0.04 26.56
CA VAL A 274 -21.87 -1.27 26.95
C VAL A 274 -22.57 -1.90 25.75
N GLY A 275 -21.86 -2.80 25.07
CA GLY A 275 -22.33 -3.39 23.82
C GLY A 275 -22.32 -2.37 22.68
N ASP A 276 -23.47 -2.21 22.02
CA ASP A 276 -23.75 -1.27 20.93
C ASP A 276 -24.35 0.07 21.42
N ALA A 277 -24.46 0.25 22.74
CA ALA A 277 -24.97 1.45 23.38
C ALA A 277 -23.91 2.16 24.22
N CYS A 278 -24.05 3.48 24.32
CA CYS A 278 -23.34 4.32 25.27
C CYS A 278 -24.32 4.68 26.39
N LEU A 279 -23.99 4.30 27.63
CA LEU A 279 -24.81 4.58 28.81
C LEU A 279 -24.17 5.66 29.68
N ARG A 280 -25.00 6.49 30.29
CA ARG A 280 -24.57 7.51 31.26
C ARG A 280 -25.57 7.64 32.38
N LEU A 281 -25.10 7.50 33.61
CA LEU A 281 -25.87 7.76 34.82
C LEU A 281 -25.71 9.22 35.25
N ASN A 282 -26.81 9.88 35.58
CA ASN A 282 -26.79 11.18 36.25
C ASN A 282 -27.56 11.07 37.57
N ALA A 283 -27.10 11.78 38.60
CA ALA A 283 -27.67 11.82 39.94
C ALA A 283 -28.67 12.97 40.17
N SER A 284 -28.97 13.79 39.15
CA SER A 284 -29.93 14.90 39.26
C SER A 284 -31.34 14.44 39.61
N LYS A 285 -32.04 15.23 40.43
CA LYS A 285 -33.41 14.95 40.88
C LYS A 285 -34.42 15.67 40.01
N GLU A 286 -35.06 14.94 39.11
CA GLU A 286 -35.89 15.51 38.04
C GLU A 286 -37.19 14.70 37.84
N SER A 287 -38.17 15.31 37.16
CA SER A 287 -39.34 14.59 36.64
C SER A 287 -38.96 13.73 35.43
N TYR A 288 -39.82 12.79 35.05
CA TYR A 288 -39.56 11.92 33.89
C TYR A 288 -39.37 12.73 32.60
N ASP A 289 -40.28 13.69 32.36
CA ASP A 289 -40.23 14.53 31.15
C ASP A 289 -38.97 15.40 31.11
N ASN A 290 -38.53 15.93 32.26
CA ASN A 290 -37.28 16.67 32.37
C ASN A 290 -36.05 15.78 32.16
N ALA A 291 -36.05 14.57 32.73
CA ALA A 291 -34.99 13.59 32.53
C ALA A 291 -34.87 13.18 31.05
N GLN A 292 -36.01 13.00 30.37
CA GLN A 292 -36.05 12.75 28.94
C GLN A 292 -35.47 13.92 28.14
N HIS A 293 -35.87 15.16 28.45
CA HIS A 293 -35.31 16.35 27.81
C HIS A 293 -33.81 16.50 28.07
N TYR A 294 -33.34 16.16 29.28
CA TYR A 294 -31.93 16.17 29.64
C TYR A 294 -31.12 15.20 28.77
N CYS A 295 -31.58 13.95 28.61
CA CYS A 295 -30.89 12.99 27.75
C CYS A 295 -30.91 13.42 26.27
N LYS A 296 -32.01 14.02 25.80
CA LYS A 296 -32.11 14.59 24.45
C LYS A 296 -31.12 15.72 24.20
N ASN A 297 -30.86 16.56 25.20
CA ASN A 297 -29.83 17.61 25.11
C ASN A 297 -28.40 17.06 25.01
N LEU A 298 -28.17 15.78 25.31
CA LEU A 298 -26.89 15.11 25.19
C LEU A 298 -26.80 14.18 23.97
N ASP A 299 -27.64 14.42 22.95
CA ASP A 299 -27.77 13.60 21.74
C ASP A 299 -28.10 12.12 22.03
N GLY A 300 -28.86 11.88 23.08
CA GLY A 300 -29.35 10.55 23.49
C GLY A 300 -30.83 10.55 23.84
N ASN A 301 -31.30 9.43 24.37
CA ASN A 301 -32.63 9.26 24.95
C ASN A 301 -32.51 8.69 26.36
N ILE A 302 -33.62 8.65 27.09
CA ILE A 302 -33.69 7.89 28.32
C ILE A 302 -33.59 6.38 28.00
N ALA A 303 -32.80 5.63 28.77
CA ALA A 303 -32.33 4.30 28.38
C ALA A 303 -33.41 3.22 28.32
N SER A 304 -33.39 2.38 27.27
CA SER A 304 -34.32 1.25 27.08
C SER A 304 -33.81 -0.08 27.66
N LEU A 305 -32.55 -0.16 28.13
CA LEU A 305 -31.97 -1.29 28.90
C LEU A 305 -32.42 -2.68 28.42
N THR A 306 -32.36 -2.91 27.11
CA THR A 306 -32.92 -4.10 26.46
C THR A 306 -32.05 -5.34 26.58
N SER A 307 -30.81 -5.22 27.07
CA SER A 307 -29.88 -6.35 27.21
C SER A 307 -29.43 -6.59 28.67
N ALA A 308 -29.17 -7.86 29.01
CA ALA A 308 -28.67 -8.24 30.34
C ALA A 308 -27.36 -7.52 30.71
N ARG A 309 -26.47 -7.30 29.73
CA ARG A 309 -25.19 -6.61 29.96
C ARG A 309 -25.39 -5.13 30.34
N GLN A 310 -26.35 -4.45 29.73
CA GLN A 310 -26.69 -3.07 30.09
C GLN A 310 -27.25 -2.99 31.50
N VAL A 311 -28.13 -3.93 31.87
CA VAL A 311 -28.68 -4.02 33.22
C VAL A 311 -27.57 -4.27 34.23
N ASP A 312 -26.75 -5.31 34.05
CA ASP A 312 -25.64 -5.66 34.96
C ASP A 312 -24.68 -4.48 35.18
N PHE A 313 -24.34 -3.76 34.11
CA PHE A 313 -23.50 -2.57 34.19
C PHE A 313 -24.11 -1.47 35.06
N ILE A 314 -25.40 -1.15 34.86
CA ILE A 314 -26.10 -0.13 35.64
C ILE A 314 -26.22 -0.55 37.11
N LEU A 315 -26.47 -1.83 37.38
CA LEU A 315 -26.56 -2.34 38.75
C LEU A 315 -25.22 -2.21 39.49
N ASP A 316 -24.10 -2.57 38.86
CA ASP A 316 -22.75 -2.38 39.40
C ASP A 316 -22.45 -0.90 39.66
N GLU A 317 -22.84 -0.02 38.73
CA GLU A 317 -22.62 1.42 38.88
C GLU A 317 -23.44 2.00 40.03
N LEU A 318 -24.69 1.57 40.21
CA LEU A 318 -25.53 1.98 41.33
C LEU A 318 -24.98 1.49 42.68
N GLN A 319 -24.41 0.28 42.73
CA GLN A 319 -23.74 -0.22 43.94
C GLN A 319 -22.55 0.66 44.35
N LYS A 320 -21.78 1.19 43.39
CA LYS A 320 -20.68 2.13 43.68
C LYS A 320 -21.18 3.42 44.35
N TYR A 321 -22.33 3.93 43.93
CA TYR A 321 -22.94 5.10 44.58
C TYR A 321 -23.53 4.76 45.96
N GLN A 322 -24.08 3.56 46.15
CA GLN A 322 -24.52 3.07 47.46
C GLN A 322 -23.34 2.97 48.46
N LEU A 323 -22.17 2.54 48.01
CA LEU A 323 -20.93 2.51 48.81
C LEU A 323 -20.45 3.92 49.22
N GLN A 324 -20.91 4.97 48.53
CA GLN A 324 -20.64 6.38 48.84
C GLN A 324 -21.82 7.05 49.58
N GLU A 325 -22.70 6.26 50.21
CA GLU A 325 -23.91 6.70 50.93
C GLU A 325 -24.94 7.49 50.08
N LYS A 326 -24.87 7.39 48.74
CA LYS A 326 -25.83 8.01 47.82
C LYS A 326 -26.73 6.95 47.21
N LYS A 327 -27.96 6.82 47.73
CA LYS A 327 -28.97 5.90 47.16
C LYS A 327 -29.64 6.56 45.95
N LEU A 328 -29.28 6.13 44.74
CA LEU A 328 -29.93 6.56 43.50
C LEU A 328 -31.09 5.61 43.14
N THR A 329 -32.19 6.19 42.65
CA THR A 329 -33.35 5.47 42.13
C THR A 329 -33.70 6.01 40.73
N PRO A 330 -32.89 5.69 39.72
CA PRO A 330 -32.93 6.43 38.47
C PRO A 330 -34.17 6.14 37.63
N TRP A 331 -34.62 7.15 36.87
CA TRP A 331 -35.59 6.94 35.79
C TRP A 331 -35.00 6.03 34.70
N VAL A 332 -35.84 5.11 34.19
CA VAL A 332 -35.57 4.29 33.00
C VAL A 332 -36.60 4.60 31.92
N GLY A 333 -36.29 4.36 30.65
CA GLY A 333 -37.11 4.75 29.50
C GLY A 333 -38.38 3.91 29.29
N LEU A 334 -38.95 3.37 30.36
CA LEU A 334 -40.10 2.47 30.33
C LEU A 334 -41.37 3.25 30.71
N ARG A 335 -42.34 3.31 29.78
CA ARG A 335 -43.62 3.99 29.98
C ARG A 335 -44.81 3.15 29.56
N LYS A 336 -45.98 3.43 30.13
CA LYS A 336 -47.24 2.77 29.78
C LYS A 336 -47.85 3.44 28.54
N ILE A 337 -47.93 2.70 27.43
CA ILE A 337 -48.44 3.17 26.13
C ILE A 337 -49.94 2.87 26.03
N ASN A 338 -50.75 3.86 25.64
CA ASN A 338 -52.20 3.75 25.45
C ASN A 338 -52.93 3.06 26.63
N VAL A 339 -52.44 3.26 27.86
CA VAL A 339 -53.01 2.70 29.11
C VAL A 339 -53.02 1.15 29.16
N SER A 340 -52.47 0.46 28.15
CA SER A 340 -52.70 -0.98 27.94
C SER A 340 -51.47 -1.84 28.18
N TYR A 341 -50.27 -1.38 27.83
CA TYR A 341 -49.03 -2.14 28.03
C TYR A 341 -47.83 -1.22 28.29
N TRP A 342 -46.77 -1.79 28.85
CA TRP A 342 -45.51 -1.09 29.07
C TRP A 342 -44.57 -1.29 27.88
N GLY A 343 -44.01 -0.20 27.39
CA GLY A 343 -43.09 -0.19 26.27
C GLY A 343 -41.93 0.78 26.52
N TRP A 344 -40.81 0.45 25.90
CA TRP A 344 -39.61 1.28 25.92
C TRP A 344 -39.77 2.49 24.98
N GLU A 345 -38.91 3.50 25.15
CA GLU A 345 -38.91 4.70 24.31
C GLU A 345 -38.63 4.39 22.82
N ASP A 346 -37.94 3.29 22.52
CA ASP A 346 -37.73 2.77 21.15
C ASP A 346 -38.95 2.02 20.58
N MET A 347 -40.09 2.05 21.29
CA MET A 347 -41.35 1.37 21.00
C MET A 347 -41.31 -0.17 21.11
N SER A 348 -40.21 -0.76 21.60
CA SER A 348 -40.16 -2.19 21.85
C SER A 348 -41.02 -2.57 23.09
N PRO A 349 -41.69 -3.74 23.08
CA PRO A 349 -42.50 -4.18 24.20
C PRO A 349 -41.61 -4.58 25.39
N PHE A 350 -42.04 -4.23 26.59
CA PHE A 350 -41.35 -4.68 27.80
C PHE A 350 -41.52 -6.19 28.00
N THR A 351 -40.40 -6.87 28.27
CA THR A 351 -40.40 -8.28 28.69
C THR A 351 -39.73 -8.38 30.05
N ASP A 352 -40.38 -9.09 30.98
CA ASP A 352 -39.93 -9.27 32.37
C ASP A 352 -38.78 -10.29 32.46
N SER A 353 -37.74 -10.08 31.65
CA SER A 353 -36.63 -11.02 31.45
C SER A 353 -35.34 -10.56 32.11
N THR A 354 -34.98 -9.27 31.97
CA THR A 354 -33.75 -8.68 32.51
C THR A 354 -34.00 -7.74 33.68
N LEU A 355 -35.08 -6.96 33.61
CA LEU A 355 -35.60 -6.12 34.70
C LEU A 355 -36.96 -6.67 35.12
N GLN A 356 -37.25 -6.63 36.42
CA GLN A 356 -38.47 -7.24 36.96
C GLN A 356 -39.33 -6.25 37.72
N TRP A 357 -40.65 -6.35 37.59
CA TRP A 357 -41.56 -5.60 38.45
C TRP A 357 -41.46 -6.13 39.88
N LEU A 358 -41.39 -5.21 40.86
CA LEU A 358 -41.46 -5.61 42.27
C LEU A 358 -42.85 -6.20 42.60
N PRO A 359 -42.95 -7.07 43.62
CA PRO A 359 -44.25 -7.63 44.02
C PRO A 359 -45.30 -6.55 44.28
N GLY A 360 -46.44 -6.64 43.58
CA GLY A 360 -47.52 -5.65 43.65
C GLY A 360 -47.43 -4.50 42.63
N GLU A 361 -46.43 -4.52 41.74
CA GLU A 361 -46.27 -3.60 40.61
C GLU A 361 -46.48 -4.36 39.28
N PRO A 362 -46.78 -3.68 38.16
CA PRO A 362 -47.01 -2.24 38.03
C PRO A 362 -48.36 -1.84 38.64
N SER A 363 -48.32 -0.93 39.60
CA SER A 363 -49.53 -0.36 40.19
C SER A 363 -50.10 0.75 39.30
N ASP A 364 -51.36 1.11 39.51
CA ASP A 364 -51.99 2.27 38.82
C ASP A 364 -51.51 3.62 39.38
N SER A 365 -50.45 3.64 40.18
CA SER A 365 -49.88 4.88 40.73
C SER A 365 -49.10 5.70 39.72
N GLY A 366 -48.93 5.27 38.47
CA GLY A 366 -48.38 6.12 37.41
C GLY A 366 -48.06 5.41 36.09
N PHE A 367 -47.62 6.20 35.10
CA PHE A 367 -47.38 5.75 33.72
C PHE A 367 -45.89 5.66 33.36
N CYS A 368 -44.97 5.93 34.30
CA CYS A 368 -43.52 5.91 34.08
C CYS A 368 -42.84 5.01 35.12
N ALA A 369 -41.76 4.32 34.73
CA ALA A 369 -41.05 3.39 35.60
C ALA A 369 -39.65 3.89 36.00
N TYR A 370 -39.23 3.53 37.20
CA TYR A 370 -37.89 3.82 37.73
C TYR A 370 -37.34 2.61 38.46
N LEU A 371 -36.01 2.56 38.60
CA LEU A 371 -35.32 1.48 39.28
C LEU A 371 -35.22 1.79 40.79
N GLU A 372 -35.89 1.00 41.63
CA GLU A 372 -35.95 1.23 43.09
C GLU A 372 -34.95 0.37 43.85
N ARG A 373 -34.78 -0.90 43.44
CA ARG A 373 -33.89 -1.87 44.10
C ARG A 373 -32.89 -2.44 43.11
N ALA A 374 -31.65 -1.96 43.19
CA ALA A 374 -30.57 -2.46 42.36
C ALA A 374 -30.24 -3.93 42.64
N GLU A 375 -30.43 -4.41 43.87
CA GLU A 375 -30.07 -5.77 44.29
C GLU A 375 -30.94 -6.85 43.62
N VAL A 376 -32.14 -6.48 43.19
CA VAL A 376 -33.12 -7.39 42.56
C VAL A 376 -33.57 -6.89 41.18
N ALA A 377 -32.84 -5.94 40.58
CA ALA A 377 -33.20 -5.35 39.29
C ALA A 377 -34.67 -4.86 39.23
N GLY A 378 -35.16 -4.32 40.36
CA GLY A 378 -36.58 -4.15 40.66
C GLY A 378 -37.16 -2.80 40.23
N LEU A 379 -38.20 -2.83 39.40
CA LEU A 379 -38.92 -1.69 38.88
C LEU A 379 -40.18 -1.35 39.69
N LYS A 380 -40.52 -0.06 39.74
CA LYS A 380 -41.79 0.48 40.26
C LYS A 380 -42.40 1.52 39.33
N ALA A 381 -43.73 1.62 39.34
CA ALA A 381 -44.45 2.66 38.62
C ALA A 381 -44.63 3.92 39.49
N LYS A 382 -44.51 5.11 38.88
CA LYS A 382 -44.70 6.41 39.54
C LYS A 382 -45.27 7.43 38.54
N PRO A 383 -46.00 8.48 38.98
CA PRO A 383 -46.47 9.50 38.06
C PRO A 383 -45.28 10.14 37.35
N CYS A 384 -45.37 10.34 36.03
CA CYS A 384 -44.29 10.94 35.25
C CYS A 384 -43.93 12.38 35.70
N THR A 385 -44.88 13.04 36.38
CA THR A 385 -44.71 14.38 36.98
C THR A 385 -44.02 14.37 38.35
N ALA A 386 -43.84 13.22 38.98
CA ALA A 386 -43.10 13.12 40.24
C ALA A 386 -41.59 13.13 39.98
N ASN A 387 -40.79 13.42 41.02
CA ASN A 387 -39.33 13.43 40.89
C ASN A 387 -38.71 12.15 41.46
N THR A 388 -37.63 11.68 40.83
CA THR A 388 -36.77 10.58 41.34
C THR A 388 -35.30 10.99 41.35
N GLU A 389 -34.48 10.25 42.09
CA GLU A 389 -33.06 10.56 42.26
C GLU A 389 -32.23 9.84 41.21
N GLY A 390 -31.96 10.56 40.12
CA GLY A 390 -31.13 10.12 39.01
C GLY A 390 -31.91 9.72 37.77
N LEU A 391 -31.18 9.55 36.68
CA LEU A 391 -31.68 9.13 35.38
C LEU A 391 -30.57 8.43 34.58
N ILE A 392 -30.97 7.55 33.68
CA ILE A 392 -30.03 6.84 32.80
C ILE A 392 -30.27 7.29 31.37
N CYS A 393 -29.25 7.86 30.75
CA CYS A 393 -29.26 8.20 29.34
C CYS A 393 -28.57 7.10 28.52
N GLU A 394 -29.07 6.91 27.30
CA GLU A 394 -28.56 6.00 26.30
C GLU A 394 -28.44 6.72 24.97
N LYS A 395 -27.33 6.50 24.26
CA LYS A 395 -27.19 6.89 22.85
C LYS A 395 -26.48 5.78 22.08
N PRO A 396 -26.73 5.64 20.78
CA PRO A 396 -25.98 4.69 19.97
C PRO A 396 -24.50 5.07 19.95
N VAL A 397 -23.62 4.08 19.86
CA VAL A 397 -22.20 4.32 19.58
C VAL A 397 -22.10 5.07 18.24
N VAL A 398 -21.46 6.24 18.22
CA VAL A 398 -21.24 7.01 16.99
C VAL A 398 -20.28 6.24 16.10
N SER A 399 -20.81 5.42 15.22
CA SER A 399 -20.04 4.80 14.15
C SER A 399 -20.01 5.78 12.97
N PRO A 400 -18.83 6.25 12.50
CA PRO A 400 -18.75 6.76 11.15
C PRO A 400 -19.13 5.59 10.23
N ASN A 401 -20.17 5.79 9.40
CA ASN A 401 -20.71 4.84 8.42
C ASN A 401 -19.70 3.77 7.97
N LEU A 402 -19.68 2.62 8.65
CA LEU A 402 -19.07 1.39 8.17
C LEU A 402 -20.22 0.53 7.71
N GLY A 403 -20.49 0.59 6.40
CA GLY A 403 -21.25 -0.46 5.74
C GLY A 403 -20.64 -1.80 6.12
N VAL A 404 -21.45 -2.69 6.67
CA VAL A 404 -21.09 -4.08 6.88
C VAL A 404 -20.85 -4.69 5.51
N LEU A 405 -19.62 -4.54 4.99
CA LEU A 405 -19.14 -5.41 3.95
C LEU A 405 -18.86 -6.75 4.64
N PRO A 406 -19.50 -7.86 4.23
CA PRO A 406 -19.21 -9.16 4.82
C PRO A 406 -17.73 -9.48 4.68
N CYS A 407 -17.10 -10.09 5.70
CA CYS A 407 -15.76 -10.65 5.58
C CYS A 407 -15.68 -11.45 4.27
N LYS A 408 -14.60 -11.25 3.54
CA LYS A 408 -14.38 -11.94 2.27
C LYS A 408 -14.43 -13.46 2.46
N ILE A 409 -14.93 -14.16 1.45
CA ILE A 409 -15.04 -15.61 1.44
C ILE A 409 -13.62 -16.21 1.54
N PRO A 410 -13.33 -17.07 2.55
CA PRO A 410 -12.02 -17.70 2.71
C PRO A 410 -11.55 -18.42 1.44
N CYS A 411 -10.25 -18.31 1.13
CA CYS A 411 -9.65 -18.94 -0.04
C CYS A 411 -9.96 -20.45 -0.11
N ALA A 412 -9.95 -21.15 1.03
CA ALA A 412 -10.22 -22.59 1.10
C ALA A 412 -11.59 -23.03 0.55
N LEU A 413 -12.59 -22.13 0.50
CA LEU A 413 -13.91 -22.41 -0.06
C LEU A 413 -13.99 -22.16 -1.58
N ARG A 414 -12.94 -21.58 -2.18
CA ARG A 414 -12.83 -21.37 -3.63
C ARG A 414 -12.22 -22.63 -4.25
N ASN A 415 -13.02 -23.34 -5.05
CA ASN A 415 -12.69 -24.67 -5.57
C ASN A 415 -12.16 -24.69 -7.01
N SER A 416 -11.95 -23.52 -7.63
CA SER A 416 -11.43 -23.40 -8.99
C SER A 416 -10.38 -22.29 -9.08
N CYS A 417 -9.43 -22.43 -10.02
CA CYS A 417 -8.38 -21.44 -10.24
C CYS A 417 -8.98 -20.05 -10.49
N ALA A 418 -9.91 -19.92 -11.44
CA ALA A 418 -10.51 -18.63 -11.79
C ALA A 418 -11.23 -17.97 -10.61
N ASN A 419 -11.90 -18.75 -9.75
CA ASN A 419 -12.56 -18.19 -8.56
C ASN A 419 -11.52 -17.81 -7.49
N CYS A 420 -10.47 -18.63 -7.34
CA CYS A 420 -9.36 -18.36 -6.45
C CYS A 420 -8.62 -17.07 -6.81
N THR A 421 -8.29 -16.88 -8.09
CA THR A 421 -7.46 -15.78 -8.59
C THR A 421 -8.25 -14.54 -9.06
N SER A 422 -9.58 -14.58 -8.95
CA SER A 422 -10.48 -13.46 -9.31
C SER A 422 -10.15 -12.13 -8.61
N GLN A 423 -9.50 -12.18 -7.45
CA GLN A 423 -9.01 -11.04 -6.70
C GLN A 423 -7.48 -11.16 -6.61
N ALA A 424 -6.77 -10.36 -7.39
CA ALA A 424 -5.31 -10.44 -7.48
C ALA A 424 -4.66 -10.21 -6.11
N MET A 425 -3.80 -11.16 -5.71
CA MET A 425 -2.90 -11.15 -4.53
C MET A 425 -3.46 -11.57 -3.16
N GLU A 426 -4.74 -11.93 -3.03
CA GLU A 426 -5.32 -12.36 -1.74
C GLU A 426 -5.31 -13.88 -1.55
N CYS A 427 -5.65 -14.61 -2.60
CA CYS A 427 -5.63 -16.06 -2.60
C CYS A 427 -4.65 -16.58 -3.64
N MET A 428 -4.10 -17.75 -3.37
CA MET A 428 -3.16 -18.43 -4.24
C MET A 428 -3.73 -19.80 -4.62
N TRP A 429 -3.88 -20.02 -5.92
CA TRP A 429 -4.34 -21.30 -6.45
C TRP A 429 -3.15 -22.25 -6.59
N CYS A 430 -3.22 -23.37 -5.90
CA CYS A 430 -2.28 -24.46 -6.08
C CYS A 430 -2.79 -25.45 -7.13
N GLY A 431 -2.20 -25.45 -8.32
CA GLY A 431 -2.56 -26.35 -9.41
C GLY A 431 -2.37 -27.83 -9.05
N SER A 432 -1.22 -28.16 -8.44
CA SER A 432 -0.85 -29.55 -8.11
C SER A 432 -1.80 -30.23 -7.11
N THR A 433 -2.34 -29.47 -6.14
CA THR A 433 -3.25 -29.99 -5.11
C THR A 433 -4.71 -29.63 -5.35
N LYS A 434 -5.00 -28.80 -6.35
CA LYS A 434 -6.33 -28.23 -6.64
C LYS A 434 -6.94 -27.54 -5.42
N ARG A 435 -6.13 -26.80 -4.67
CA ARG A 435 -6.54 -26.08 -3.47
C ARG A 435 -6.24 -24.61 -3.62
N CYS A 436 -7.21 -23.79 -3.24
CA CYS A 436 -7.01 -22.36 -3.08
C CYS A 436 -6.63 -22.10 -1.62
N VAL A 437 -5.49 -21.46 -1.39
CA VAL A 437 -5.01 -21.13 -0.06
C VAL A 437 -4.83 -19.63 0.08
N ASP A 438 -4.91 -19.15 1.32
CA ASP A 438 -4.54 -17.77 1.64
C ASP A 438 -3.03 -17.58 1.39
N SER A 439 -2.66 -16.44 0.80
CA SER A 439 -1.26 -16.16 0.46
C SER A 439 -0.34 -16.18 1.69
N ASN A 440 -0.85 -15.75 2.84
CA ASN A 440 -0.12 -15.72 4.11
C ASN A 440 -0.11 -17.09 4.81
N ALA A 441 -1.00 -18.00 4.42
CA ALA A 441 -1.10 -19.35 4.99
C ALA A 441 -0.36 -20.42 4.17
N TYR A 442 0.33 -20.06 3.08
CA TYR A 442 0.96 -21.01 2.17
C TYR A 442 1.92 -21.99 2.86
N VAL A 443 2.86 -21.47 3.66
CA VAL A 443 3.89 -22.27 4.35
C VAL A 443 3.26 -23.28 5.32
N ILE A 444 2.17 -22.89 5.98
CA ILE A 444 1.45 -23.74 6.95
C ILE A 444 0.49 -24.71 6.25
N SER A 445 -0.05 -24.32 5.09
CA SER A 445 -0.98 -25.14 4.30
C SER A 445 -0.27 -26.23 3.50
N PHE A 446 1.00 -26.00 3.14
CA PHE A 446 1.84 -26.93 2.39
C PHE A 446 3.16 -27.22 3.12
N PRO A 447 3.09 -27.78 4.35
CA PRO A 447 4.27 -27.98 5.19
C PRO A 447 5.26 -29.00 4.61
N TYR A 448 4.85 -29.82 3.65
CA TYR A 448 5.68 -30.82 2.97
C TYR A 448 6.00 -30.43 1.52
N GLY A 449 5.84 -29.16 1.15
CA GLY A 449 6.08 -28.69 -0.22
C GLY A 449 5.11 -29.28 -1.24
N GLN A 450 3.89 -29.64 -0.82
CA GLN A 450 2.90 -30.29 -1.70
C GLN A 450 2.42 -29.37 -2.84
N CYS A 451 2.61 -28.06 -2.70
CA CYS A 451 2.31 -27.08 -3.71
C CYS A 451 3.58 -26.56 -4.37
N LEU A 452 3.86 -27.01 -5.59
CA LEU A 452 5.10 -26.69 -6.30
C LEU A 452 5.07 -25.30 -6.97
N GLU A 453 3.88 -24.84 -7.32
CA GLU A 453 3.63 -23.54 -7.94
C GLU A 453 2.25 -23.04 -7.55
N TRP A 454 2.12 -21.72 -7.43
CA TRP A 454 0.87 -21.07 -7.08
C TRP A 454 0.57 -19.92 -8.04
N GLN A 455 -0.71 -19.80 -8.42
CA GLN A 455 -1.19 -18.77 -9.33
C GLN A 455 -2.01 -17.74 -8.54
N THR A 456 -1.77 -16.45 -8.78
CA THR A 456 -2.49 -15.32 -8.15
C THR A 456 -3.34 -14.52 -9.15
N GLY A 457 -3.32 -14.90 -10.43
CA GLY A 457 -4.03 -14.23 -11.50
C GLY A 457 -4.29 -15.17 -12.67
N ASP A 458 -3.33 -15.23 -13.59
CA ASP A 458 -3.48 -15.93 -14.86
C ASP A 458 -3.49 -17.46 -14.67
N CYS A 459 -4.64 -18.07 -14.91
CA CYS A 459 -4.80 -19.52 -14.85
C CYS A 459 -4.27 -20.13 -16.15
N GLY A 460 -2.94 -20.15 -16.29
CA GLY A 460 -2.26 -20.80 -17.41
C GLY A 460 -2.63 -22.28 -17.53
N ALA A 461 -2.29 -22.89 -18.67
CA ALA A 461 -2.58 -24.30 -18.94
C ALA A 461 -2.11 -25.17 -17.78
N GLN A 462 -3.05 -25.80 -17.06
CA GLN A 462 -2.75 -26.64 -15.89
C GLN A 462 -2.04 -27.95 -16.25
N ASN A 463 -1.69 -28.15 -17.52
CA ASN A 463 -1.15 -29.38 -18.07
C ASN A 463 -0.02 -29.03 -19.05
N CYS A 464 1.08 -29.79 -18.98
CA CYS A 464 2.29 -29.56 -19.76
C CYS A 464 2.01 -29.40 -21.27
N SER A 465 1.05 -30.16 -21.80
CA SER A 465 0.69 -30.14 -23.22
C SER A 465 0.19 -28.80 -23.75
N GLY A 466 -0.22 -27.87 -22.87
CA GLY A 466 -0.64 -26.53 -23.26
C GLY A 466 0.51 -25.58 -23.58
N HIS A 467 1.74 -25.91 -23.18
CA HIS A 467 2.92 -25.08 -23.44
C HIS A 467 3.56 -25.42 -24.78
N ARG A 468 3.68 -24.42 -25.64
CA ARG A 468 4.18 -24.60 -27.01
C ARG A 468 5.68 -24.37 -27.14
N THR A 469 6.34 -23.72 -26.19
CA THR A 469 7.79 -23.47 -26.26
C THR A 469 8.51 -24.19 -25.13
N CYS A 470 9.76 -24.58 -25.34
CA CYS A 470 10.57 -25.18 -24.27
C CYS A 470 10.69 -24.24 -23.06
N GLY A 471 10.85 -22.93 -23.31
CA GLY A 471 10.93 -21.92 -22.25
C GLY A 471 9.71 -21.96 -21.32
N GLN A 472 8.50 -21.91 -21.88
CA GLN A 472 7.24 -22.01 -21.12
C GLN A 472 7.06 -23.38 -20.47
N CYS A 473 7.53 -24.44 -21.13
CA CYS A 473 7.45 -25.80 -20.60
C CYS A 473 8.27 -25.95 -19.32
N LEU A 474 9.53 -25.52 -19.35
CA LEU A 474 10.47 -25.65 -18.23
C LEU A 474 10.26 -24.60 -17.13
N GLU A 475 9.31 -23.68 -17.30
CA GLU A 475 8.84 -22.84 -16.19
C GLU A 475 8.02 -23.66 -15.17
N HIS A 476 7.42 -24.77 -15.60
CA HIS A 476 6.60 -25.61 -14.74
C HIS A 476 7.42 -26.81 -14.22
N PRO A 477 7.50 -27.01 -12.89
CA PRO A 477 8.39 -28.01 -12.29
C PRO A 477 7.97 -29.46 -12.58
N ASP A 478 6.71 -29.70 -12.95
CA ASP A 478 6.21 -31.04 -13.29
C ASP A 478 6.34 -31.37 -14.78
N CYS A 479 6.93 -30.47 -15.58
CA CYS A 479 7.01 -30.56 -17.03
C CYS A 479 8.45 -30.63 -17.53
N GLY A 480 8.65 -31.33 -18.65
CA GLY A 480 9.88 -31.30 -19.42
C GLY A 480 9.60 -31.29 -20.92
N TRP A 481 10.58 -30.81 -21.66
CA TRP A 481 10.50 -30.64 -23.10
C TRP A 481 11.14 -31.83 -23.79
N CYS A 482 10.34 -32.54 -24.59
CA CYS A 482 10.82 -33.58 -25.49
C CYS A 482 11.07 -32.96 -26.87
N GLY A 483 12.34 -32.66 -27.17
CA GLY A 483 12.77 -32.15 -28.46
C GLY A 483 12.72 -33.24 -29.54
N ASP A 484 12.22 -32.87 -30.71
CA ASP A 484 12.18 -33.77 -31.86
C ASP A 484 13.56 -33.87 -32.54
N PRO A 485 13.81 -34.91 -33.36
CA PRO A 485 15.13 -35.14 -33.97
C PRO A 485 15.43 -34.21 -35.16
N THR A 486 14.61 -33.19 -35.42
CA THR A 486 14.73 -32.38 -36.66
C THR A 486 15.76 -31.25 -36.58
N ASP A 487 16.31 -31.00 -35.39
CA ASP A 487 17.23 -29.88 -35.09
C ASP A 487 16.68 -28.51 -35.54
N THR A 488 15.36 -28.36 -35.42
CA THR A 488 14.65 -27.09 -35.67
C THR A 488 14.16 -26.44 -34.37
N GLY A 489 14.41 -27.10 -33.23
CA GLY A 489 13.90 -26.71 -31.92
C GLY A 489 12.43 -27.01 -31.69
N GLN A 490 11.79 -27.79 -32.58
CA GLN A 490 10.43 -28.28 -32.40
C GLN A 490 10.40 -29.39 -31.33
N GLY A 491 9.27 -29.51 -30.63
CA GLY A 491 9.13 -30.52 -29.57
C GLY A 491 7.77 -30.52 -28.90
N GLN A 492 7.66 -31.31 -27.84
CA GLN A 492 6.44 -31.47 -27.06
C GLN A 492 6.72 -31.27 -25.57
N CYS A 493 5.91 -30.44 -24.92
CA CYS A 493 5.94 -30.32 -23.48
C CYS A 493 5.10 -31.43 -22.84
N ILE A 494 5.73 -32.26 -22.02
CA ILE A 494 5.11 -33.44 -21.39
C ILE A 494 5.46 -33.48 -19.91
N GLU A 495 4.63 -34.17 -19.13
CA GLU A 495 4.88 -34.36 -17.70
C GLU A 495 6.15 -35.18 -17.49
N GLY A 496 7.01 -34.77 -16.56
CA GLY A 496 8.26 -35.47 -16.32
C GLY A 496 9.13 -34.87 -15.23
N SER A 497 10.25 -35.54 -14.96
CA SER A 497 11.26 -35.10 -14.00
C SER A 497 12.63 -35.03 -14.67
N TYR A 498 13.67 -34.66 -13.91
CA TYR A 498 15.06 -34.73 -14.40
C TYR A 498 15.47 -36.13 -14.88
N ARG A 499 14.76 -37.19 -14.45
CA ARG A 499 15.00 -38.58 -14.87
C ARG A 499 14.41 -38.91 -16.24
N GLY A 500 13.46 -38.12 -16.74
CA GLY A 500 12.73 -38.40 -17.98
C GLY A 500 11.22 -38.15 -17.88
N PRO A 501 10.50 -38.38 -18.98
CA PRO A 501 9.04 -38.31 -19.02
C PRO A 501 8.38 -39.27 -18.03
N MET A 502 7.32 -38.82 -17.39
CA MET A 502 6.59 -39.57 -16.37
C MET A 502 5.12 -39.68 -16.72
N ARG A 503 4.52 -40.82 -16.40
CA ARG A 503 3.11 -41.09 -16.61
C ARG A 503 2.44 -41.48 -15.31
N SER A 504 1.21 -41.02 -15.11
CA SER A 504 0.33 -41.53 -14.06
C SER A 504 -0.23 -42.90 -14.49
N LEU A 505 -0.14 -43.89 -13.61
CA LEU A 505 -0.68 -45.23 -13.87
C LEU A 505 -2.21 -45.29 -13.73
N SER A 506 -2.84 -44.34 -13.03
CA SER A 506 -4.30 -44.25 -12.90
C SER A 506 -4.77 -42.89 -12.35
N ARG A 507 -5.99 -42.45 -12.71
CA ARG A 507 -6.60 -41.18 -12.26
C ARG A 507 -6.71 -40.99 -10.73
N HIS A 508 -6.50 -42.06 -9.95
CA HIS A 508 -6.71 -42.09 -8.49
C HIS A 508 -5.44 -42.43 -7.70
N SER A 509 -4.34 -42.81 -8.34
CA SER A 509 -3.05 -43.04 -7.66
C SER A 509 -2.10 -41.87 -7.89
N ARG A 510 -1.41 -41.43 -6.82
CA ARG A 510 -0.36 -40.39 -6.87
C ARG A 510 0.99 -40.94 -7.35
N GLU A 511 1.02 -42.20 -7.78
CA GLU A 511 2.24 -42.90 -8.16
C GLU A 511 2.56 -42.60 -9.62
N ARG A 512 3.65 -41.86 -9.84
CA ARG A 512 4.16 -41.52 -11.17
C ARG A 512 5.31 -42.45 -11.51
N VAL A 513 5.24 -43.08 -12.68
CA VAL A 513 6.27 -44.00 -13.17
C VAL A 513 6.96 -43.41 -14.38
N LEU A 514 8.26 -43.68 -14.50
CA LEU A 514 9.06 -43.27 -15.64
C LEU A 514 8.60 -44.01 -16.90
N ASP A 515 8.28 -43.27 -17.96
CA ASP A 515 7.86 -43.84 -19.25
C ASP A 515 8.80 -43.34 -20.36
N THR A 516 9.96 -43.99 -20.46
CA THR A 516 11.02 -43.64 -21.43
C THR A 516 10.59 -43.88 -22.89
N SER A 517 9.45 -44.50 -23.14
CA SER A 517 8.96 -44.77 -24.50
C SER A 517 8.45 -43.52 -25.23
N ILE A 518 7.99 -42.51 -24.47
CA ILE A 518 7.40 -41.26 -25.00
C ILE A 518 8.47 -40.36 -25.60
N CYS A 519 9.63 -40.24 -24.93
CA CYS A 519 10.77 -39.43 -25.37
C CYS A 519 12.01 -40.32 -25.45
N SER A 520 12.00 -41.27 -26.39
CA SER A 520 13.06 -42.27 -26.48
C SER A 520 14.29 -41.72 -27.18
N ARG A 521 15.40 -41.70 -26.44
CA ARG A 521 16.73 -41.35 -26.96
C ARG A 521 17.18 -42.26 -28.10
N GLU A 522 16.73 -43.52 -28.13
CA GLU A 522 17.02 -44.46 -29.21
C GLU A 522 16.40 -44.04 -30.55
N LYS A 523 15.31 -43.27 -30.49
CA LYS A 523 14.63 -42.70 -31.67
C LYS A 523 15.12 -41.28 -32.01
N GLY A 524 16.18 -40.79 -31.35
CA GLY A 524 16.77 -39.47 -31.59
C GLY A 524 16.06 -38.31 -30.90
N TYR A 525 15.10 -38.57 -30.01
CA TYR A 525 14.48 -37.51 -29.19
C TYR A 525 15.39 -37.10 -28.03
N ASP A 526 15.34 -35.84 -27.64
CA ASP A 526 16.12 -35.30 -26.54
C ASP A 526 15.23 -34.78 -25.40
N TRP A 527 15.55 -35.19 -24.17
CA TRP A 527 14.78 -34.82 -22.98
C TRP A 527 15.46 -33.66 -22.25
N ALA A 528 14.81 -32.51 -22.28
CA ALA A 528 15.23 -31.32 -21.56
C ALA A 528 14.32 -31.07 -20.36
N TYR A 529 14.91 -30.90 -19.18
CA TYR A 529 14.18 -30.62 -17.93
C TYR A 529 14.74 -29.42 -17.17
N ILE A 530 16.07 -29.27 -17.15
CA ILE A 530 16.75 -28.17 -16.46
C ILE A 530 16.97 -26.99 -17.41
N THR A 531 17.56 -27.27 -18.56
CA THR A 531 17.93 -26.30 -19.59
C THR A 531 17.34 -26.72 -20.92
N CYS A 532 16.82 -25.74 -21.66
CA CYS A 532 16.31 -26.01 -23.01
C CYS A 532 17.44 -26.42 -23.95
N PRO A 533 17.13 -27.22 -24.99
CA PRO A 533 18.07 -27.49 -26.07
C PRO A 533 18.57 -26.18 -26.67
N ALA A 534 19.83 -26.16 -27.10
CA ALA A 534 20.45 -24.96 -27.66
C ALA A 534 19.74 -24.49 -28.94
N CYS A 535 19.22 -25.42 -29.74
CA CYS A 535 18.44 -25.12 -30.92
C CYS A 535 16.96 -24.87 -30.59
N GLN A 536 16.45 -23.66 -30.90
CA GLN A 536 15.07 -23.23 -30.61
C GLN A 536 14.48 -22.37 -31.75
N CYS A 537 14.54 -22.83 -32.99
CA CYS A 537 14.04 -22.10 -34.17
C CYS A 537 12.54 -22.27 -34.45
N ASN A 538 11.77 -22.77 -33.48
CA ASN A 538 10.33 -22.96 -33.57
C ASN A 538 9.87 -23.79 -34.79
N GLY A 539 10.70 -24.67 -35.34
CA GLY A 539 10.33 -25.45 -36.54
C GLY A 539 10.49 -24.69 -37.87
N HIS A 540 10.97 -23.44 -37.86
CA HIS A 540 11.03 -22.57 -39.04
C HIS A 540 12.45 -22.35 -39.59
N SER A 541 13.47 -22.87 -38.92
CA SER A 541 14.82 -23.00 -39.46
C SER A 541 15.56 -24.15 -38.76
N THR A 542 16.66 -24.62 -39.35
CA THR A 542 17.63 -25.54 -38.74
C THR A 542 18.75 -24.74 -38.10
N CYS A 543 19.26 -25.17 -36.95
CA CYS A 543 20.32 -24.42 -36.27
C CYS A 543 21.69 -24.57 -36.93
N VAL A 544 22.39 -23.45 -37.10
CA VAL A 544 23.82 -23.40 -37.43
C VAL A 544 24.61 -23.27 -36.13
N ASN A 545 25.74 -23.97 -36.02
CA ASN A 545 26.58 -24.01 -34.81
C ASN A 545 25.81 -24.41 -33.53
N GLY A 546 24.73 -25.17 -33.66
CA GLY A 546 23.94 -25.72 -32.55
C GLY A 546 22.95 -24.78 -31.87
N SER A 547 22.92 -23.47 -32.19
CA SER A 547 22.01 -22.52 -31.51
C SER A 547 21.49 -21.35 -32.34
N VAL A 548 22.02 -21.11 -33.54
CA VAL A 548 21.69 -19.92 -34.34
C VAL A 548 20.70 -20.26 -35.44
N CYS A 549 19.56 -19.56 -35.48
CA CYS A 549 18.56 -19.71 -36.53
C CYS A 549 18.89 -18.77 -37.70
N GLU A 550 19.40 -19.30 -38.80
CA GLU A 550 19.62 -18.53 -40.03
C GLU A 550 18.47 -18.74 -41.02
N GLN A 551 18.11 -17.72 -41.81
CA GLN A 551 17.12 -17.83 -42.89
C GLN A 551 15.74 -18.40 -42.46
N CYS A 552 15.06 -17.73 -41.53
CA CYS A 552 13.72 -18.11 -41.10
C CYS A 552 12.75 -18.32 -42.29
N LYS A 553 12.13 -19.50 -42.35
CA LYS A 553 11.16 -19.89 -43.38
C LYS A 553 9.73 -19.61 -42.93
N ASN A 554 8.75 -19.96 -43.76
CA ASN A 554 7.31 -19.87 -43.45
C ASN A 554 6.82 -18.49 -43.01
N LEU A 555 7.39 -17.41 -43.58
CA LEU A 555 7.00 -16.03 -43.31
C LEU A 555 7.26 -15.57 -41.87
N THR A 556 8.32 -16.09 -41.25
CA THR A 556 8.74 -15.78 -39.88
C THR A 556 10.05 -14.99 -39.85
N THR A 557 10.33 -14.36 -38.71
CA THR A 557 11.52 -13.54 -38.44
C THR A 557 11.83 -13.53 -36.94
N GLY A 558 12.93 -12.88 -36.57
CA GLY A 558 13.46 -12.83 -35.21
C GLY A 558 14.55 -13.89 -34.97
N PRO A 559 15.27 -13.79 -33.83
CA PRO A 559 16.43 -14.64 -33.53
C PRO A 559 16.11 -16.13 -33.40
N GLN A 560 14.84 -16.47 -33.15
CA GLN A 560 14.33 -17.84 -32.99
C GLN A 560 13.19 -18.15 -33.97
N CYS A 561 13.02 -17.32 -35.02
CA CYS A 561 11.91 -17.40 -35.96
C CYS A 561 10.52 -17.37 -35.26
N GLN A 562 10.43 -16.63 -34.16
CA GLN A 562 9.29 -16.63 -33.24
C GLN A 562 8.27 -15.52 -33.51
N ILE A 563 8.50 -14.69 -34.53
CA ILE A 563 7.64 -13.55 -34.87
C ILE A 563 7.27 -13.68 -36.36
N CYS A 564 6.04 -13.35 -36.74
CA CYS A 564 5.68 -13.25 -38.15
C CYS A 564 6.40 -12.05 -38.81
N LEU A 565 6.77 -12.18 -40.09
CA LEU A 565 7.34 -11.08 -40.87
C LEU A 565 6.39 -9.86 -40.89
N PRO A 566 6.92 -8.62 -41.01
CA PRO A 566 6.09 -7.43 -41.18
C PRO A 566 5.08 -7.60 -42.33
N GLY A 567 3.80 -7.30 -42.06
CA GLY A 567 2.70 -7.55 -42.99
C GLY A 567 2.06 -8.94 -42.89
N TYR A 568 2.49 -9.74 -41.91
CA TYR A 568 1.90 -11.04 -41.57
C TYR A 568 1.61 -11.13 -40.07
N TYR A 569 0.64 -11.95 -39.69
CA TYR A 569 0.26 -12.19 -38.30
C TYR A 569 -0.05 -13.66 -38.01
N GLY A 570 0.05 -14.05 -36.73
CA GLY A 570 -0.25 -15.39 -36.25
C GLY A 570 0.60 -15.78 -35.05
N ASP A 571 0.55 -17.06 -34.70
CA ASP A 571 1.43 -17.68 -33.71
C ASP A 571 2.37 -18.66 -34.43
N PRO A 572 3.65 -18.28 -34.66
CA PRO A 572 4.64 -19.14 -35.31
C PRO A 572 5.36 -20.09 -34.33
N THR A 573 4.96 -20.15 -33.06
CA THR A 573 5.68 -21.02 -32.10
C THR A 573 5.49 -22.50 -32.45
N ASN A 574 6.58 -23.27 -32.34
CA ASN A 574 6.59 -24.74 -32.46
C ASN A 574 5.92 -25.33 -33.72
N GLY A 575 6.25 -24.78 -34.89
CA GLY A 575 5.69 -25.18 -36.18
C GLY A 575 4.37 -24.49 -36.53
N GLY A 576 4.09 -23.36 -35.88
CA GLY A 576 2.92 -22.52 -36.14
C GLY A 576 2.89 -21.90 -37.54
N LYS A 577 1.91 -21.04 -37.83
CA LYS A 577 1.72 -20.46 -39.17
C LYS A 577 1.40 -18.97 -39.11
N CYS A 578 2.00 -18.22 -40.03
CA CYS A 578 1.73 -16.81 -40.26
C CYS A 578 0.84 -16.61 -41.50
N GLN A 579 -0.05 -15.61 -41.44
CA GLN A 579 -0.99 -15.25 -42.51
C GLN A 579 -0.85 -13.76 -42.86
N ALA A 580 -1.11 -13.40 -44.12
CA ALA A 580 -1.02 -12.00 -44.56
C ALA A 580 -2.08 -11.11 -43.87
N CYS A 581 -1.69 -9.89 -43.50
CA CYS A 581 -2.61 -8.87 -42.98
C CYS A 581 -3.72 -8.55 -44.01
N ARG A 582 -4.97 -8.40 -43.55
CA ARG A 582 -6.13 -8.07 -44.41
C ARG A 582 -6.75 -6.75 -43.95
N CYS A 583 -6.26 -5.64 -44.50
CA CYS A 583 -6.61 -4.29 -44.04
C CYS A 583 -7.33 -3.44 -45.11
N ASN A 584 -8.08 -4.07 -46.02
CA ASN A 584 -8.93 -3.42 -47.03
C ASN A 584 -8.23 -2.30 -47.84
N ASN A 585 -6.96 -2.50 -48.23
CA ASN A 585 -6.11 -1.53 -48.95
C ASN A 585 -5.80 -0.22 -48.21
N HIS A 586 -6.19 -0.07 -46.94
CA HIS A 586 -5.85 1.11 -46.12
C HIS A 586 -4.47 1.01 -45.46
N THR A 587 -3.89 -0.19 -45.43
CA THR A 587 -2.52 -0.44 -44.99
C THR A 587 -2.14 -1.88 -45.36
N ASN A 588 -0.85 -2.20 -45.35
CA ASN A 588 -0.36 -3.59 -45.40
C ASN A 588 0.24 -4.03 -44.04
N MET A 589 0.22 -3.16 -43.03
CA MET A 589 0.81 -3.39 -41.72
C MET A 589 -0.27 -3.71 -40.70
N CYS A 590 -0.05 -4.78 -39.93
CA CYS A 590 -0.90 -5.15 -38.80
C CYS A 590 -0.04 -5.66 -37.64
N HIS A 591 -0.65 -5.76 -36.47
CA HIS A 591 -0.04 -6.31 -35.28
C HIS A 591 0.29 -7.80 -35.49
N SER A 592 1.53 -8.21 -35.20
CA SER A 592 2.09 -9.50 -35.60
C SER A 592 1.45 -10.73 -34.93
N SER A 593 0.78 -10.58 -33.78
CA SER A 593 0.09 -11.69 -33.12
C SER A 593 -1.43 -11.69 -33.32
N SER A 594 -2.06 -10.52 -33.40
CA SER A 594 -3.52 -10.38 -33.40
C SER A 594 -4.11 -10.10 -34.78
N GLY A 595 -3.30 -9.63 -35.73
CA GLY A 595 -3.77 -9.26 -37.07
C GLY A 595 -4.50 -7.92 -37.14
N LYS A 596 -4.55 -7.15 -36.04
CA LYS A 596 -5.19 -5.84 -36.00
C LYS A 596 -4.41 -4.82 -36.85
N CYS A 597 -5.08 -4.21 -37.82
CA CYS A 597 -4.48 -3.30 -38.78
C CYS A 597 -4.14 -1.93 -38.20
N TYR A 598 -3.01 -1.37 -38.63
CA TYR A 598 -2.61 0.01 -38.34
C TYR A 598 -3.09 0.93 -39.46
N CYS A 599 -4.33 1.43 -39.36
CA CYS A 599 -4.95 2.24 -40.42
C CYS A 599 -4.17 3.53 -40.66
N SER A 600 -3.75 3.80 -41.90
CA SER A 600 -2.90 4.96 -42.20
C SER A 600 -3.66 6.26 -42.44
N THR A 601 -4.99 6.21 -42.53
CA THR A 601 -5.84 7.38 -42.81
C THR A 601 -6.64 7.76 -41.57
N LYS A 602 -6.48 9.00 -41.09
CA LYS A 602 -7.22 9.48 -39.93
C LYS A 602 -8.72 9.44 -40.22
N GLY A 603 -9.48 8.84 -39.30
CA GLY A 603 -10.92 8.66 -39.43
C GLY A 603 -11.35 7.30 -39.96
N VAL A 604 -10.41 6.46 -40.44
CA VAL A 604 -10.66 5.04 -40.72
C VAL A 604 -10.29 4.21 -39.47
N LYS A 605 -11.22 3.38 -38.99
CA LYS A 605 -11.07 2.57 -37.77
C LYS A 605 -11.56 1.12 -37.96
N GLY A 606 -11.36 0.30 -36.94
CA GLY A 606 -11.72 -1.13 -36.92
C GLY A 606 -10.52 -2.05 -37.15
N ASP A 607 -10.65 -3.33 -36.79
CA ASP A 607 -9.53 -4.28 -36.82
C ASP A 607 -8.97 -4.54 -38.23
N GLN A 608 -9.77 -4.29 -39.26
CA GLN A 608 -9.41 -4.41 -40.67
C GLN A 608 -9.54 -3.08 -41.43
N CYS A 609 -9.62 -1.94 -40.72
CA CYS A 609 -9.85 -0.62 -41.31
C CYS A 609 -11.16 -0.54 -42.14
N GLN A 610 -12.23 -1.16 -41.62
CA GLN A 610 -13.51 -1.32 -42.32
C GLN A 610 -14.60 -0.33 -41.89
N LEU A 611 -14.34 0.53 -40.89
CA LEU A 611 -15.32 1.47 -40.34
C LEU A 611 -14.82 2.91 -40.44
N CYS A 612 -15.73 3.88 -40.56
CA CYS A 612 -15.42 5.29 -40.32
C CYS A 612 -15.61 5.66 -38.85
N ASP A 613 -14.86 6.65 -38.39
CA ASP A 613 -14.95 7.20 -37.05
C ASP A 613 -16.11 8.19 -36.91
N SER A 614 -17.33 7.66 -36.90
CA SER A 614 -18.56 8.44 -36.85
C SER A 614 -18.68 9.33 -35.61
N GLU A 615 -18.12 8.90 -34.48
CA GLU A 615 -18.07 9.67 -33.22
C GLU A 615 -17.34 11.00 -33.40
N ASN A 616 -16.27 10.99 -34.21
CA ASN A 616 -15.49 12.19 -34.52
C ASN A 616 -15.88 12.83 -35.86
N ARG A 617 -17.13 12.64 -36.30
CA ARG A 617 -17.72 13.24 -37.50
C ARG A 617 -17.05 12.84 -38.83
N TYR A 618 -16.40 11.68 -38.88
CA TYR A 618 -15.94 11.11 -40.14
C TYR A 618 -17.07 10.34 -40.82
N LEU A 619 -17.30 10.63 -42.10
CA LEU A 619 -18.38 10.09 -42.92
C LEU A 619 -17.79 9.42 -44.17
N GLY A 620 -18.47 8.41 -44.70
CA GLY A 620 -18.06 7.68 -45.90
C GLY A 620 -18.09 6.17 -45.72
N ASN A 621 -17.42 5.45 -46.62
CA ASN A 621 -17.33 3.99 -46.58
C ASN A 621 -15.92 3.54 -47.00
N PRO A 622 -15.09 3.05 -46.07
CA PRO A 622 -13.72 2.65 -46.36
C PRO A 622 -13.64 1.36 -47.19
N LEU A 623 -14.71 0.57 -47.32
CA LEU A 623 -14.71 -0.64 -48.17
C LEU A 623 -14.85 -0.32 -49.66
N ARG A 624 -15.38 0.86 -50.01
CA ARG A 624 -15.58 1.31 -51.40
C ARG A 624 -14.91 2.66 -51.69
N GLY A 625 -14.08 3.16 -50.78
CA GLY A 625 -13.49 4.49 -50.82
C GLY A 625 -12.74 4.79 -49.52
N THR A 626 -13.01 5.95 -48.93
CA THR A 626 -12.36 6.39 -47.67
C THR A 626 -13.35 7.13 -46.78
N CYS A 627 -12.86 7.63 -45.65
CA CYS A 627 -13.61 8.45 -44.71
C CYS A 627 -13.16 9.91 -44.80
N TYR A 628 -14.12 10.83 -44.71
CA TYR A 628 -13.93 12.26 -44.85
C TYR A 628 -14.45 12.98 -43.62
N TYR A 629 -13.72 13.99 -43.17
CA TYR A 629 -14.20 14.91 -42.16
C TYR A 629 -14.97 16.06 -42.81
N ASN A 630 -16.20 16.30 -42.39
CA ASN A 630 -17.03 17.39 -42.92
C ASN A 630 -16.63 18.73 -42.30
N LEU A 631 -16.12 19.66 -43.12
CA LEU A 631 -15.74 21.00 -42.70
C LEU A 631 -16.93 21.96 -42.84
N LEU A 632 -17.18 22.74 -41.78
CA LEU A 632 -18.16 23.83 -41.81
C LEU A 632 -17.54 25.07 -42.49
N ILE A 633 -18.32 25.76 -43.31
CA ILE A 633 -17.92 26.98 -43.99
C ILE A 633 -17.78 28.12 -42.96
N ASP A 634 -16.83 29.04 -43.18
CA ASP A 634 -16.46 30.16 -42.30
C ASP A 634 -15.87 29.77 -40.94
N TYR A 635 -15.51 28.49 -40.76
CA TYR A 635 -14.78 27.99 -39.60
C TYR A 635 -13.37 27.54 -39.97
N GLN A 636 -12.40 27.85 -39.11
CA GLN A 636 -11.04 27.33 -39.20
C GLN A 636 -10.86 26.13 -38.27
N PHE A 637 -10.46 24.99 -38.83
CA PHE A 637 -10.20 23.76 -38.09
C PHE A 637 -8.70 23.53 -37.94
N THR A 638 -8.30 23.03 -36.77
CA THR A 638 -6.91 22.63 -36.48
C THR A 638 -6.88 21.17 -36.02
N PHE A 639 -6.19 20.32 -36.77
CA PHE A 639 -5.97 18.92 -36.46
C PHE A 639 -4.54 18.75 -35.94
N SER A 640 -4.41 18.29 -34.69
CA SER A 640 -3.11 18.07 -34.05
C SER A 640 -2.87 16.58 -33.86
N LEU A 641 -1.99 16.00 -34.68
CA LEU A 641 -1.58 14.59 -34.62
C LEU A 641 -0.21 14.54 -33.94
N LEU A 642 -0.23 14.50 -32.61
CA LEU A 642 0.97 14.62 -31.76
C LEU A 642 1.15 13.43 -30.81
N GLN A 643 0.15 12.56 -30.69
CA GLN A 643 0.19 11.45 -29.73
C GLN A 643 0.91 10.24 -30.34
N GLU A 644 1.53 9.39 -29.53
CA GLU A 644 2.21 8.18 -30.03
C GLU A 644 1.27 7.25 -30.81
N ASP A 645 -0.01 7.20 -30.44
CA ASP A 645 -1.04 6.43 -31.15
C ASP A 645 -1.28 6.95 -32.57
N ASP A 646 -0.95 8.21 -32.86
CA ASP A 646 -1.12 8.82 -34.18
C ASP A 646 0.03 8.49 -35.16
N GLN A 647 1.10 7.81 -34.70
CA GLN A 647 2.33 7.59 -35.49
C GLN A 647 2.11 6.84 -36.82
N HIS A 648 1.01 6.09 -36.92
CA HIS A 648 0.69 5.30 -38.11
C HIS A 648 -0.08 6.10 -39.17
N TYR A 649 -0.61 7.28 -38.83
CA TYR A 649 -1.34 8.12 -39.78
C TYR A 649 -0.38 8.83 -40.74
N ARG A 650 -0.70 8.74 -42.03
CA ARG A 650 0.01 9.37 -43.15
C ARG A 650 -0.92 10.13 -44.10
N ALA A 651 -2.23 10.04 -43.87
CA ALA A 651 -3.26 10.70 -44.66
C ALA A 651 -4.44 11.16 -43.79
N ILE A 652 -5.12 12.22 -44.23
CA ILE A 652 -6.39 12.72 -43.71
C ILE A 652 -7.18 13.35 -44.86
N ASN A 653 -8.49 13.10 -44.91
CA ASN A 653 -9.34 13.59 -45.99
C ASN A 653 -10.46 14.47 -45.43
N PHE A 654 -10.75 15.55 -46.15
CA PHE A 654 -11.80 16.50 -45.80
C PHE A 654 -12.80 16.63 -46.93
N MET A 655 -14.01 17.04 -46.58
CA MET A 655 -15.02 17.46 -47.55
C MET A 655 -15.68 18.75 -47.10
N ALA A 656 -16.08 19.59 -48.05
CA ALA A 656 -16.81 20.82 -47.81
C ALA A 656 -17.85 21.04 -48.91
N THR A 657 -19.05 21.46 -48.50
CA THR A 657 -20.15 21.83 -49.39
C THR A 657 -20.44 23.32 -49.15
N PRO A 658 -20.33 24.19 -50.17
CA PRO A 658 -20.66 25.61 -50.05
C PRO A 658 -22.08 25.83 -49.55
N GLU A 659 -22.29 26.78 -48.65
CA GLU A 659 -23.62 27.12 -48.13
C GLU A 659 -24.33 28.15 -49.02
N GLU A 660 -23.58 29.12 -49.55
CA GLU A 660 -24.10 30.15 -50.44
C GLU A 660 -23.71 29.90 -51.91
N THR A 661 -24.70 29.82 -52.81
CA THR A 661 -24.47 29.54 -54.24
C THR A 661 -23.96 30.73 -55.05
N ASN A 662 -24.04 31.95 -54.50
CA ASN A 662 -23.72 33.20 -55.21
C ASN A 662 -22.42 33.86 -54.72
N LYS A 663 -21.63 33.15 -53.92
CA LYS A 663 -20.35 33.62 -53.39
C LYS A 663 -19.25 32.64 -53.72
N ASN A 664 -18.05 33.17 -54.00
CA ASN A 664 -16.85 32.36 -54.19
C ASN A 664 -16.51 31.62 -52.90
N LEU A 665 -15.89 30.45 -53.05
CA LEU A 665 -15.42 29.63 -51.96
C LEU A 665 -13.91 29.79 -51.82
N ASP A 666 -13.46 30.51 -50.79
CA ASP A 666 -12.05 30.64 -50.49
C ASP A 666 -11.58 29.47 -49.63
N MET A 667 -10.44 28.87 -50.00
CA MET A 667 -9.82 27.76 -49.28
C MET A 667 -8.43 28.14 -48.80
N SER A 668 -8.10 27.78 -47.57
CA SER A 668 -6.71 27.81 -47.09
C SER A 668 -6.36 26.57 -46.27
N ILE A 669 -5.16 26.05 -46.49
CA ILE A 669 -4.58 24.95 -45.70
C ILE A 669 -3.12 25.25 -45.41
N ASN A 670 -2.69 24.99 -44.17
CA ASN A 670 -1.32 25.13 -43.70
C ASN A 670 -0.98 23.97 -42.77
N ALA A 671 0.23 23.42 -42.86
CA ALA A 671 0.71 22.40 -41.94
C ALA A 671 2.14 22.62 -41.46
N SER A 672 2.47 22.04 -40.31
CA SER A 672 3.83 22.13 -39.73
C SER A 672 4.90 21.40 -40.56
N ASN A 673 4.52 20.29 -41.22
CA ASN A 673 5.38 19.47 -42.08
C ASN A 673 4.84 19.48 -43.51
N ASN A 674 5.70 19.07 -44.46
CA ASN A 674 5.29 19.00 -45.86
C ASN A 674 4.29 17.87 -46.09
N PHE A 675 3.34 18.10 -47.00
CA PHE A 675 2.31 17.14 -47.40
C PHE A 675 2.03 17.19 -48.91
N ASN A 676 1.38 16.16 -49.42
CA ASN A 676 0.79 16.13 -50.76
C ASN A 676 -0.69 16.52 -50.67
N LEU A 677 -1.13 17.37 -51.59
CA LEU A 677 -2.49 17.91 -51.66
C LEU A 677 -3.13 17.55 -53.00
N ASN A 678 -4.30 16.93 -52.96
CA ASN A 678 -5.14 16.73 -54.12
C ASN A 678 -6.55 17.25 -53.80
N ILE A 679 -7.10 18.10 -54.67
CA ILE A 679 -8.44 18.68 -54.50
C ILE A 679 -9.28 18.25 -55.70
N THR A 680 -10.42 17.64 -55.42
CA THR A 680 -11.40 17.21 -56.43
C THR A 680 -12.78 17.78 -56.09
N TRP A 681 -13.71 17.71 -57.03
CA TRP A 681 -15.11 18.03 -56.78
C TRP A 681 -16.05 17.02 -57.43
N SER A 682 -17.28 16.94 -56.91
CA SER A 682 -18.33 16.02 -57.39
C SER A 682 -19.71 16.65 -57.23
N ILE A 683 -20.69 16.14 -58.00
CA ILE A 683 -22.10 16.53 -57.95
C ILE A 683 -22.92 15.34 -57.47
N GLY A 684 -23.82 15.53 -56.52
CA GLY A 684 -24.79 14.50 -56.11
C GLY A 684 -24.34 13.58 -54.97
N SER A 685 -23.30 13.97 -54.22
CA SER A 685 -22.81 13.23 -53.05
C SER A 685 -23.70 13.49 -51.82
N THR A 686 -24.91 12.94 -51.80
CA THR A 686 -25.74 12.96 -50.58
C THR A 686 -25.32 11.82 -49.64
N ALA A 687 -24.94 12.17 -48.42
CA ALA A 687 -24.80 11.27 -47.26
C ALA A 687 -23.99 9.97 -47.48
N GLY A 688 -22.72 10.08 -47.87
CA GLY A 688 -21.73 9.02 -47.61
C GLY A 688 -21.66 7.86 -48.60
N THR A 689 -22.39 7.89 -49.72
CA THR A 689 -22.19 6.96 -50.84
C THR A 689 -21.56 7.68 -52.03
N ILE A 690 -20.28 7.38 -52.31
CA ILE A 690 -19.56 7.88 -53.48
C ILE A 690 -20.07 7.06 -54.69
N SER A 691 -21.04 7.58 -55.43
CA SER A 691 -21.47 7.01 -56.72
C SER A 691 -21.27 7.96 -57.89
N GLY A 692 -20.72 9.17 -57.65
CA GLY A 692 -20.39 10.15 -58.69
C GLY A 692 -18.93 10.09 -59.12
N GLU A 693 -18.66 10.46 -60.37
CA GLU A 693 -17.31 10.68 -60.89
C GLU A 693 -16.71 11.94 -60.25
N GLU A 694 -15.51 11.84 -59.66
CA GLU A 694 -14.78 12.99 -59.09
C GLU A 694 -13.90 13.64 -60.16
N PHE A 695 -13.95 14.97 -60.25
CA PHE A 695 -13.14 15.74 -61.19
C PHE A 695 -11.99 16.46 -60.47
N PRO A 696 -10.72 16.27 -60.89
CA PRO A 696 -9.57 16.90 -60.24
C PRO A 696 -9.46 18.40 -60.58
N ILE A 697 -9.14 19.21 -59.58
CA ILE A 697 -8.91 20.66 -59.70
C ILE A 697 -7.44 20.99 -59.47
N VAL A 698 -6.88 20.50 -58.37
CA VAL A 698 -5.53 20.85 -57.91
C VAL A 698 -4.79 19.59 -57.52
N SER A 699 -3.56 19.45 -57.99
CA SER A 699 -2.63 18.41 -57.52
C SER A 699 -1.26 19.03 -57.26
N LYS A 700 -0.83 19.00 -56.00
CA LYS A 700 0.45 19.52 -55.52
C LYS A 700 1.12 18.49 -54.63
N THR A 701 2.44 18.42 -54.68
CA THR A 701 3.23 17.49 -53.85
C THR A 701 4.25 18.25 -53.04
N ASN A 702 4.54 17.76 -51.84
CA ASN A 702 5.61 18.28 -50.97
C ASN A 702 5.50 19.80 -50.66
N ILE A 703 4.30 20.27 -50.31
CA ILE A 703 4.01 21.67 -49.95
C ILE A 703 3.74 21.83 -48.45
N LYS A 704 3.86 23.06 -47.92
CA LYS A 704 3.51 23.39 -46.52
C LYS A 704 2.21 24.18 -46.37
N GLU A 705 1.87 24.99 -47.37
CA GLU A 705 0.68 25.80 -47.37
C GLU A 705 0.09 25.90 -48.78
N TYR A 706 -1.22 26.09 -48.85
CA TYR A 706 -1.96 26.32 -50.09
C TYR A 706 -3.15 27.23 -49.81
N ARG A 707 -3.38 28.20 -50.70
CA ARG A 707 -4.54 29.09 -50.64
C ARG A 707 -5.05 29.33 -52.04
N ASP A 708 -6.37 29.26 -52.23
CA ASP A 708 -7.02 29.44 -53.52
C ASP A 708 -8.47 29.93 -53.36
N SER A 709 -9.06 30.43 -54.43
CA SER A 709 -10.45 30.93 -54.47
C SER A 709 -11.21 30.28 -55.63
N PHE A 710 -12.26 29.52 -55.31
CA PHE A 710 -13.09 28.82 -56.29
C PHE A 710 -14.32 29.67 -56.65
N SER A 711 -14.38 30.14 -57.90
CA SER A 711 -15.43 31.02 -58.42
C SER A 711 -16.80 30.33 -58.54
N SER A 712 -17.86 30.97 -58.05
CA SER A 712 -19.23 30.42 -58.15
C SER A 712 -19.72 30.25 -59.59
N ASP A 713 -19.26 31.11 -60.50
CA ASP A 713 -19.62 31.09 -61.92
C ASP A 713 -18.91 29.96 -62.66
N THR A 714 -17.61 29.80 -62.39
CA THR A 714 -16.75 28.79 -63.05
C THR A 714 -17.20 27.38 -62.71
N PHE A 715 -17.60 27.14 -61.47
CA PHE A 715 -18.08 25.85 -60.98
C PHE A 715 -19.61 25.75 -60.95
N SER A 716 -20.32 26.79 -61.42
CA SER A 716 -21.79 26.85 -61.56
C SER A 716 -22.56 26.36 -60.33
N PHE A 717 -22.27 26.91 -59.15
CA PHE A 717 -22.88 26.50 -57.88
C PHE A 717 -24.41 26.59 -57.90
N LEU A 718 -24.97 27.54 -58.65
CA LEU A 718 -26.41 27.70 -58.89
C LEU A 718 -27.05 26.51 -59.61
N ALA A 719 -26.34 25.86 -60.54
CA ALA A 719 -26.85 24.70 -61.28
C ALA A 719 -26.69 23.39 -60.49
N ASN A 720 -25.76 23.35 -59.54
CA ASN A 720 -25.40 22.17 -58.76
C ASN A 720 -25.40 22.47 -57.26
N PRO A 721 -26.58 22.59 -56.61
CA PRO A 721 -26.68 22.94 -55.19
C PRO A 721 -26.06 21.89 -54.25
N ASN A 722 -25.81 20.67 -54.73
CA ASN A 722 -25.15 19.56 -54.00
C ASN A 722 -23.70 19.33 -54.50
N ILE A 723 -22.97 20.41 -54.75
CA ILE A 723 -21.55 20.34 -55.10
C ILE A 723 -20.71 20.11 -53.84
N THR A 724 -19.82 19.12 -53.87
CA THR A 724 -18.92 18.84 -52.75
C THR A 724 -17.48 18.84 -53.22
N PHE A 725 -16.64 19.61 -52.52
CA PHE A 725 -15.20 19.63 -52.70
C PHE A 725 -14.56 18.60 -51.76
N HIS A 726 -13.70 17.74 -52.30
CA HIS A 726 -12.94 16.76 -51.54
C HIS A 726 -11.46 17.17 -51.51
N VAL A 727 -10.86 17.09 -50.33
CA VAL A 727 -9.49 17.50 -50.08
C VAL A 727 -8.73 16.32 -49.50
N TYR A 728 -7.77 15.79 -50.26
CA TYR A 728 -6.92 14.69 -49.86
C TYR A 728 -5.56 15.21 -49.44
N VAL A 729 -5.24 15.06 -48.16
CA VAL A 729 -3.93 15.40 -47.59
C VAL A 729 -3.20 14.09 -47.27
N SER A 730 -2.07 13.85 -47.93
CA SER A 730 -1.36 12.57 -47.86
C SER A 730 0.16 12.73 -47.79
N ASN A 731 0.85 11.63 -47.51
CA ASN A 731 2.31 11.55 -47.47
C ASN A 731 2.97 12.53 -46.49
N PHE A 732 2.30 12.81 -45.37
CA PHE A 732 2.94 13.50 -44.26
C PHE A 732 3.54 12.50 -43.26
N SER A 733 4.45 12.99 -42.42
CA SER A 733 5.01 12.24 -41.30
C SER A 733 4.53 12.82 -39.97
N TRP A 734 4.25 11.93 -39.01
CA TRP A 734 4.00 12.29 -37.62
C TRP A 734 5.31 12.76 -36.94
N PRO A 735 5.27 13.75 -36.03
CA PRO A 735 4.11 14.54 -35.59
C PRO A 735 3.77 15.70 -36.53
N ILE A 736 2.48 16.01 -36.71
CA ILE A 736 2.02 17.10 -37.60
C ILE A 736 0.82 17.88 -37.03
N LYS A 737 0.78 19.19 -37.29
CA LYS A 737 -0.41 20.03 -37.11
C LYS A 737 -0.89 20.54 -38.46
N ILE A 738 -2.18 20.38 -38.75
CA ILE A 738 -2.81 20.81 -40.01
C ILE A 738 -3.93 21.78 -39.68
N GLN A 739 -3.89 22.97 -40.26
CA GLN A 739 -4.92 24.00 -40.17
C GLN A 739 -5.58 24.13 -41.54
N ILE A 740 -6.90 24.05 -41.60
CA ILE A 740 -7.68 24.15 -42.84
C ILE A 740 -8.93 24.97 -42.60
N SER A 741 -9.29 25.82 -43.56
CA SER A 741 -10.53 26.59 -43.56
C SER A 741 -11.10 26.74 -44.96
N PHE A 742 -12.42 26.86 -44.99
CA PHE A 742 -13.18 27.36 -46.12
C PHE A 742 -13.94 28.61 -45.68
N SER A 743 -14.02 29.64 -46.49
CA SER A 743 -14.75 30.88 -46.16
C SER A 743 -15.54 31.46 -47.33
N GLN A 744 -16.69 32.05 -47.03
CA GLN A 744 -17.54 32.82 -47.94
C GLN A 744 -17.80 34.26 -47.41
N HIS A 745 -16.96 34.76 -46.49
CA HIS A 745 -17.13 36.07 -45.84
C HIS A 745 -16.93 37.28 -46.77
N SER A 746 -17.69 38.36 -46.54
CA SER A 746 -17.62 39.62 -47.31
C SER A 746 -16.73 40.63 -46.58
N SER A 747 -15.59 41.00 -47.17
CA SER A 747 -14.43 41.62 -46.50
C SER A 747 -14.57 43.09 -46.03
N ILE A 748 -15.77 43.67 -45.96
CA ILE A 748 -15.94 45.15 -45.83
C ILE A 748 -16.51 45.61 -44.47
N MET A 749 -17.12 44.75 -43.65
CA MET A 749 -17.91 45.20 -42.47
C MET A 749 -17.18 45.27 -41.11
N ASP A 750 -15.95 44.78 -40.97
CA ASP A 750 -15.36 44.50 -39.65
C ASP A 750 -14.49 45.63 -39.05
N LEU A 751 -14.01 46.57 -39.86
CA LEU A 751 -13.07 47.59 -39.37
C LEU A 751 -13.75 48.66 -38.48
N VAL A 752 -15.00 49.04 -38.80
CA VAL A 752 -15.72 50.10 -38.08
C VAL A 752 -16.21 49.62 -36.71
N GLN A 753 -16.67 48.38 -36.63
CA GLN A 753 -17.21 47.80 -35.39
C GLN A 753 -16.12 47.56 -34.33
N PHE A 754 -14.91 47.16 -34.75
CA PHE A 754 -13.75 47.02 -33.87
C PHE A 754 -13.42 48.31 -33.11
N PHE A 755 -13.35 49.45 -33.82
CA PHE A 755 -13.01 50.74 -33.18
C PHE A 755 -14.07 51.20 -32.18
N VAL A 756 -15.37 51.03 -32.49
CA VAL A 756 -16.46 51.44 -31.59
C VAL A 756 -16.44 50.64 -30.28
N THR A 757 -16.25 49.32 -30.35
CA THR A 757 -16.26 48.46 -29.16
C THR A 757 -15.02 48.68 -28.29
N PHE A 758 -13.84 48.88 -28.91
CA PHE A 758 -12.59 49.11 -28.20
C PHE A 758 -12.62 50.40 -27.36
N PHE A 759 -13.03 51.52 -27.96
CA PHE A 759 -13.07 52.81 -27.25
C PHE A 759 -14.12 52.82 -26.13
N SER A 760 -15.26 52.15 -26.32
CA SER A 760 -16.31 52.00 -25.30
C SER A 760 -15.82 51.25 -24.05
N CYS A 761 -15.15 50.11 -24.24
CA CYS A 761 -14.64 49.31 -23.12
C CYS A 761 -13.48 50.01 -22.40
N PHE A 762 -12.56 50.65 -23.14
CA PHE A 762 -11.43 51.34 -22.55
C PHE A 762 -11.86 52.48 -21.61
N LEU A 763 -12.83 53.30 -22.03
CA LEU A 763 -13.35 54.39 -21.19
C LEU A 763 -14.08 53.88 -19.94
N SER A 764 -14.78 52.75 -20.06
CA SER A 764 -15.48 52.11 -18.94
C SER A 764 -14.50 51.56 -17.88
N LEU A 765 -13.41 50.94 -18.30
CA LEU A 765 -12.38 50.43 -17.39
C LEU A 765 -11.65 51.56 -16.63
N LEU A 766 -11.37 52.69 -17.29
CA LEU A 766 -10.78 53.86 -16.64
C LEU A 766 -11.70 54.44 -15.56
N LEU A 767 -13.02 54.46 -15.81
CA LEU A 767 -13.99 54.97 -14.85
C LEU A 767 -14.10 54.06 -13.62
N VAL A 768 -14.12 52.73 -13.82
CA VAL A 768 -14.08 51.75 -12.72
C VAL A 768 -12.80 51.90 -11.90
N ALA A 769 -11.64 52.05 -12.54
CA ALA A 769 -10.37 52.24 -11.84
C ALA A 769 -10.36 53.51 -10.97
N ALA A 770 -10.93 54.62 -11.47
CA ALA A 770 -11.05 55.86 -10.70
C ALA A 770 -11.98 55.72 -9.49
N VAL A 771 -13.12 55.02 -9.64
CA VAL A 771 -14.05 54.73 -8.53
C VAL A 771 -13.40 53.83 -7.49
N VAL A 772 -12.73 52.75 -7.90
CA VAL A 772 -12.02 51.84 -7.00
C VAL A 772 -10.91 52.57 -6.24
N TRP A 773 -10.16 53.46 -6.91
CA TRP A 773 -9.18 54.30 -6.25
C TRP A 773 -9.84 55.19 -5.19
N LYS A 774 -10.93 55.89 -5.53
CA LYS A 774 -11.64 56.74 -4.54
C LYS A 774 -12.19 55.94 -3.36
N VAL A 775 -12.73 54.73 -3.58
CA VAL A 775 -13.18 53.84 -2.50
C VAL A 775 -12.01 53.39 -1.63
N LYS A 776 -10.89 52.99 -2.24
CA LYS A 776 -9.66 52.62 -1.54
C LYS A 776 -9.12 53.77 -0.70
N GLN A 777 -9.13 54.99 -1.23
CA GLN A 777 -8.68 56.20 -0.54
C GLN A 777 -9.55 56.51 0.69
N THR A 778 -10.88 56.35 0.58
CA THR A 778 -11.83 56.54 1.69
C THR A 778 -11.73 55.43 2.75
N CYS A 779 -11.59 54.17 2.32
CA CYS A 779 -11.46 53.02 3.21
C CYS A 779 -10.14 53.08 4.02
N TRP A 780 -9.04 53.51 3.38
CA TRP A 780 -7.77 53.78 4.06
C TRP A 780 -7.87 54.89 5.11
N ALA A 781 -8.60 55.98 4.82
CA ALA A 781 -8.81 57.05 5.79
C ALA A 781 -9.65 56.60 7.00
N SER A 782 -10.67 55.76 6.78
CA SER A 782 -11.50 55.18 7.84
C SER A 782 -10.72 54.22 8.73
N ARG A 783 -9.96 53.28 8.15
CA ARG A 783 -9.11 52.34 8.88
C ARG A 783 -8.09 53.06 9.78
N ARG A 784 -7.51 54.16 9.29
CA ARG A 784 -6.54 54.95 10.05
C ARG A 784 -7.16 55.65 11.27
N ARG A 785 -8.43 56.09 11.19
CA ARG A 785 -9.16 56.65 12.35
C ARG A 785 -9.50 55.58 13.39
N GLU A 786 -9.89 54.39 12.94
CA GLU A 786 -10.15 53.25 13.82
C GLU A 786 -8.90 52.79 14.59
N GLN A 787 -7.75 52.79 13.92
CA GLN A 787 -6.48 52.37 14.52
C GLN A 787 -6.00 53.38 15.57
N LEU A 788 -6.13 54.68 15.30
CA LEU A 788 -5.88 55.74 16.28
C LEU A 788 -6.77 55.62 17.53
N MET A 789 -8.06 55.27 17.37
CA MET A 789 -8.97 55.07 18.51
C MET A 789 -8.58 53.84 19.36
N ARG A 790 -8.18 52.73 18.72
CA ARG A 790 -7.68 51.53 19.44
C ARG A 790 -6.36 51.80 20.15
N GLU A 791 -5.46 52.58 19.56
CA GLU A 791 -4.21 53.02 20.19
C GLU A 791 -4.46 53.93 21.40
N HIS A 792 -5.42 54.86 21.31
CA HIS A 792 -5.83 55.70 22.44
C HIS A 792 -6.43 54.86 23.61
N GLN A 793 -7.21 53.82 23.31
CA GLN A 793 -7.72 52.89 24.33
C GLN A 793 -6.64 51.98 24.92
N GLN A 794 -5.64 51.56 24.12
CA GLN A 794 -4.49 50.81 24.63
C GLN A 794 -3.56 51.66 25.50
N MET A 795 -3.37 52.94 25.17
CA MET A 795 -2.60 53.86 26.03
C MET A 795 -3.31 54.11 27.37
N ALA A 796 -4.65 54.09 27.39
CA ALA A 796 -5.43 54.23 28.61
C ALA A 796 -5.50 52.96 29.49
N SER A 797 -5.03 51.80 29.03
CA SER A 797 -5.17 50.51 29.72
C SER A 797 -3.85 49.84 30.15
N ARG A 798 -2.70 50.52 29.99
CA ARG A 798 -1.42 50.02 30.54
C ARG A 798 -1.28 50.41 32.03
N PRO A 799 -0.93 49.49 32.94
CA PRO A 799 -0.64 49.83 34.32
C PRO A 799 0.71 50.58 34.38
N PHE A 800 0.74 51.72 35.07
CA PHE A 800 1.98 52.41 35.39
C PHE A 800 2.81 51.53 36.35
N ALA A 801 4.02 51.13 35.95
CA ALA A 801 4.98 50.51 36.87
C ALA A 801 5.55 51.59 37.80
N SER A 802 5.34 51.44 39.11
CA SER A 802 5.93 52.30 40.15
C SER A 802 7.31 51.77 40.54
N VAL A 803 8.34 52.62 40.52
CA VAL A 803 9.68 52.31 41.03
C VAL A 803 9.85 52.94 42.41
N THR A 804 10.17 52.13 43.43
CA THR A 804 10.46 52.62 44.80
C THR A 804 11.94 53.01 44.87
N VAL A 805 12.23 54.28 45.15
CA VAL A 805 13.60 54.81 45.29
C VAL A 805 13.89 55.02 46.78
N ALA A 806 14.90 54.34 47.32
CA ALA A 806 15.40 54.61 48.66
C ALA A 806 16.30 55.86 48.61
N LEU A 807 15.91 56.92 49.33
CA LEU A 807 16.71 58.12 49.53
C LEU A 807 17.20 58.09 50.98
N GLU A 808 18.49 57.84 51.20
CA GLU A 808 19.09 57.94 52.54
C GLU A 808 18.98 59.39 53.05
N THR A 809 18.24 59.59 54.14
CA THR A 809 18.26 60.80 54.97
C THR A 809 19.32 60.64 56.06
N PRO A 810 20.11 61.67 56.40
CA PRO A 810 21.03 61.60 57.53
C PRO A 810 20.28 61.65 58.86
N GLU A 811 20.77 60.92 59.86
CA GLU A 811 20.30 60.80 61.27
C GLU A 811 19.18 59.73 61.44
N GLU A 812 19.28 58.63 62.19
CA GLU A 812 20.13 58.19 63.30
C GLU A 812 20.65 56.75 63.10
N GLU A 813 21.81 56.46 63.69
CA GLU A 813 22.58 55.21 63.65
C GLU A 813 22.00 54.07 64.53
N GLU A 814 22.50 52.85 64.24
CA GLU A 814 22.48 51.60 65.05
C GLU A 814 21.19 50.74 65.01
N GLU A 815 21.15 49.45 64.62
CA GLU A 815 22.12 48.39 64.28
C GLU A 815 21.32 47.35 63.43
N LEU A 816 21.67 47.12 62.16
CA LEU A 816 22.55 46.06 61.61
C LEU A 816 21.90 44.69 61.28
N LEU A 817 22.02 44.36 59.98
CA LEU A 817 22.11 43.05 59.32
C LEU A 817 20.82 42.29 58.99
N GLN A 818 20.30 42.49 57.77
CA GLN A 818 20.34 41.43 56.75
C GLN A 818 19.83 41.90 55.38
N GLY A 819 20.64 41.61 54.35
CA GLY A 819 20.24 41.65 52.94
C GLY A 819 20.76 42.85 52.18
N GLN A 820 21.98 42.73 51.64
CA GLN A 820 22.41 43.52 50.48
C GLN A 820 21.34 43.37 49.38
N VAL A 821 20.50 44.39 49.21
CA VAL A 821 19.65 44.51 48.02
C VAL A 821 20.56 45.00 46.91
N GLU A 822 21.02 44.09 46.05
CA GLU A 822 21.68 44.47 44.80
C GLU A 822 20.70 45.30 43.96
N ALA A 823 21.10 46.54 43.65
CA ALA A 823 20.31 47.43 42.82
C ALA A 823 20.22 46.88 41.39
N GLY A 824 19.02 46.46 40.99
CA GLY A 824 18.74 46.01 39.63
C GLY A 824 18.57 47.17 38.63
N PRO A 825 18.83 46.96 37.34
CA PRO A 825 18.64 47.97 36.29
C PRO A 825 17.16 48.33 36.12
N LEU A 826 16.86 49.63 35.90
CA LEU A 826 15.50 50.11 35.60
C LEU A 826 14.99 49.59 34.26
N ALA A 827 15.90 49.38 33.31
CA ALA A 827 15.60 48.82 32.00
C ALA A 827 16.83 48.10 31.45
N VAL A 828 16.61 46.97 30.77
CA VAL A 828 17.63 46.19 30.07
C VAL A 828 17.17 45.96 28.64
N GLU A 829 17.99 46.36 27.66
CA GLU A 829 17.72 46.19 26.25
C GLU A 829 18.78 45.27 25.62
N PRO A 830 18.41 44.03 25.22
CA PRO A 830 19.36 43.10 24.63
C PRO A 830 19.78 43.54 23.23
N CYS A 831 21.08 43.42 22.93
CA CYS A 831 21.62 43.71 21.60
C CYS A 831 21.36 42.55 20.63
N SER A 832 21.41 42.86 19.33
CA SER A 832 21.23 41.88 18.24
C SER A 832 22.14 40.65 18.43
N GLY A 833 21.53 39.47 18.57
CA GLY A 833 22.21 38.20 18.82
C GLY A 833 22.19 37.72 20.27
N ASN A 834 21.58 38.46 21.21
CA ASN A 834 21.36 38.09 22.62
C ASN A 834 22.62 37.76 23.45
N CYS A 835 23.83 38.02 22.92
CA CYS A 835 25.08 37.75 23.63
C CYS A 835 25.53 38.93 24.53
N ALA A 836 24.87 40.09 24.44
CA ALA A 836 25.09 41.25 25.30
C ALA A 836 23.81 42.09 25.43
N ALA A 837 23.72 42.94 26.46
CA ALA A 837 22.61 43.86 26.66
C ALA A 837 23.06 45.21 27.23
N VAL A 838 22.34 46.28 26.87
CA VAL A 838 22.54 47.63 27.42
C VAL A 838 21.60 47.82 28.62
N GLN A 839 22.14 48.27 29.74
CA GLN A 839 21.38 48.47 30.97
C GLN A 839 21.31 49.95 31.36
N THR A 840 20.14 50.39 31.84
CA THR A 840 19.93 51.74 32.40
C THR A 840 19.78 51.64 33.92
N LEU A 841 20.61 52.36 34.66
CA LEU A 841 20.67 52.37 36.13
C LEU A 841 20.42 53.80 36.66
N LEU A 842 19.83 53.91 37.86
CA LEU A 842 19.71 55.17 38.58
C LEU A 842 20.86 55.28 39.60
N MET A 843 21.63 56.36 39.54
CA MET A 843 22.80 56.59 40.39
C MET A 843 22.68 57.95 41.09
N SER A 844 22.97 58.00 42.39
CA SER A 844 23.11 59.28 43.11
C SER A 844 24.55 59.81 42.98
N LEU A 845 24.69 61.06 42.53
CA LEU A 845 25.98 61.73 42.43
C LEU A 845 26.40 62.33 43.79
N PRO A 846 27.71 62.41 44.11
CA PRO A 846 28.19 63.01 45.36
C PRO A 846 27.73 64.47 45.49
N ARG A 847 27.17 64.84 46.64
CA ARG A 847 26.65 66.19 46.90
C ARG A 847 27.61 66.97 47.80
N SER A 848 27.82 68.26 47.53
CA SER A 848 28.50 69.15 48.48
C SER A 848 27.52 69.59 49.59
N SER A 849 28.00 70.26 50.64
CA SER A 849 27.19 70.68 51.80
C SER A 849 26.00 71.61 51.48
N SER A 850 25.89 72.10 50.25
CA SER A 850 24.70 72.83 49.75
C SER A 850 23.58 71.92 49.23
N GLY A 851 23.73 70.60 49.30
CA GLY A 851 22.69 69.63 48.92
C GLY A 851 22.49 69.43 47.41
N ALA A 852 23.28 70.10 46.56
CA ALA A 852 23.29 69.90 45.11
C ALA A 852 24.72 69.58 44.60
N PRO A 853 24.86 68.70 43.59
CA PRO A 853 26.15 68.49 42.92
C PRO A 853 26.51 69.76 42.12
N PRO A 854 27.74 70.29 42.24
CA PRO A 854 28.15 71.50 41.53
C PRO A 854 28.12 71.28 39.99
N PRO A 855 27.74 72.30 39.21
CA PRO A 855 27.57 72.16 37.76
C PRO A 855 28.91 71.84 37.08
N GLY A 856 28.95 70.73 36.34
CA GLY A 856 30.09 70.35 35.50
C GLY A 856 30.86 69.09 35.90
N GLN A 857 30.46 68.36 36.95
CA GLN A 857 31.04 67.04 37.25
C GLN A 857 30.17 65.87 36.76
N CYS A 858 30.80 64.93 36.07
CA CYS A 858 30.30 63.57 35.89
C CYS A 858 31.01 62.67 36.91
N GLY A 859 30.28 61.92 37.73
CA GLY A 859 30.87 61.06 38.73
C GLY A 859 31.66 59.91 38.08
N GLU A 860 32.99 59.95 38.16
CA GLU A 860 33.80 58.74 38.14
C GLU A 860 33.71 58.13 39.55
N ASN A 861 33.08 56.96 39.67
CA ASN A 861 33.32 56.10 40.82
C ASN A 861 33.90 54.78 40.31
N SER A 862 35.20 54.66 40.55
CA SER A 862 36.08 53.56 40.21
C SER A 862 35.76 52.33 41.04
N GLN A 863 34.73 51.57 40.67
CA GLN A 863 34.54 50.17 41.10
C GLN A 863 33.38 49.53 40.33
N PHE A 864 33.60 49.24 39.04
CA PHE A 864 32.86 48.16 38.39
C PHE A 864 33.86 47.20 37.78
N ASN A 865 34.06 46.08 38.47
CA ASN A 865 34.73 44.91 37.91
C ASN A 865 33.92 44.46 36.69
N ILE A 866 34.52 44.59 35.49
CA ILE A 866 33.98 43.99 34.29
C ILE A 866 34.18 42.47 34.42
N HIS A 867 33.18 41.76 34.91
CA HIS A 867 33.12 40.31 34.75
C HIS A 867 32.65 40.01 33.32
N ILE A 868 33.61 39.77 32.44
CA ILE A 868 33.35 39.09 31.16
C ILE A 868 33.28 37.59 31.48
N THR A 869 32.07 37.05 31.66
CA THR A 869 31.86 35.60 31.59
C THR A 869 31.58 35.24 30.13
N SER A 870 32.43 34.38 29.55
CA SER A 870 32.32 33.84 28.20
C SER A 870 31.07 33.00 27.99
#